data_AF-A0A3M1EJN9-F1
#
_entry.id   AF-A0A3M1EJN9-F1
#
_cell.length_a   1.000
_cell.length_b   1.000
_cell.length_c   1.000
_cell.angle_alpha   90.00
_cell.angle_beta   90.00
_cell.angle_gamma   90.00
#
_symmetry.space_group_name_H-M   'P 1'
#
loop_
_entity.id
_entity.type
_entity.pdbx_description
1 polymer ?
#
loop_
_entity_poly.entity_id
_entity_poly.type
_entity_poly.pdbx_seq_one_letter_code
_entity_poly.pdbx_strand_id
1 'polypeptide(L)'
;MLLIALVRRRRRWAVAGVLVAAVPLAFILVLNVPSLPTEPLRRLPYVARFGELAGAGAQTVEARALAWDTVLEAVRAEPVRALVGYGPETMKSVLTRFMPAQLWVLQGGGQYGTFDRAHNAVFDALYAGGVAGALLYLLLYATVFYQALRWMGLVSTARQRSALIGLLAGGTGLGLIVPWLWPGDPALAAIGMPVGMLAGLVLFLLGRLLAMPTADEAADDSRLLLLSALLAAIIGHFVEVQTGIEIVATQSYFWLYTALLVLLGTGRIGKLQPMPAPQVQRKPGRGRGRRGRRRRADAGFGLEAEGMRSVVAMALVAAVLLGTLSYAFVHGFNVPGARGPAQALIGVTWFFGGLVVVLERPRLSYTISSPAGDALTYAITSLTFVLPFALYHRVNAQTLDHLNAAYLSFLVWLLLGVGGIALALQQRGPAPSAEIQPMRLAVYVAVAALAFGVAWAVDVTRIRADIYEKVGKTAMQAGLSDQAIPNLQRAVTLQPKQDQYYVYLGGAYVEQAQLASDQATKDRWAEQARRVFEQGWLLAPRDSDHPRQLGVMYSAWAGWSQDPDMRRQRLEQSLKHYLAAVDLNPENPDLRLDLAGAYFVLGLYDQALAQYQHAVEIGSPGHLARAYAGLGDIHLLRGQLEEAAHAYRLAMEAGHDRRMVLESRMRAATDHPDEIRVRESLALVYAAMKRKSDALKELSAALELASNAAERAEVEKLIAIVKQ
;
A
#
# COMPACT_ATOMS: atom_id res chain seq x y z
N MET A 1 -32.00 11.53 7.48
CA MET A 1 -33.42 11.69 7.90
C MET A 1 -33.65 11.41 9.38
N LEU A 2 -33.25 10.25 9.92
CA LEU A 2 -33.41 9.93 11.34
C LEU A 2 -32.81 10.98 12.29
N LEU A 3 -31.59 11.46 12.03
CA LEU A 3 -30.93 12.52 12.80
C LEU A 3 -31.72 13.85 12.77
N ILE A 4 -32.19 14.27 11.59
CA ILE A 4 -32.99 15.49 11.42
C ILE A 4 -34.31 15.36 12.19
N ALA A 5 -34.96 14.20 12.15
CA ALA A 5 -36.19 13.93 12.88
C ALA A 5 -35.99 13.99 14.40
N LEU A 6 -34.84 13.52 14.91
CA LEU A 6 -34.46 13.61 16.32
C LEU A 6 -34.16 15.05 16.74
N VAL A 7 -33.34 15.76 15.98
CA VAL A 7 -32.97 17.17 16.25
C VAL A 7 -34.21 18.07 16.23
N ARG A 8 -35.10 17.88 15.25
CA ARG A 8 -36.34 18.64 15.13
C ARG A 8 -37.50 18.07 15.95
N ARG A 9 -37.29 16.96 16.68
CA ARG A 9 -38.31 16.23 17.48
C ARG A 9 -39.58 15.86 16.70
N ARG A 10 -39.46 15.59 15.40
CA ARG A 10 -40.58 15.24 14.51
C ARG A 10 -40.60 13.74 14.21
N ARG A 11 -41.34 12.96 15.02
CA ARG A 11 -41.44 11.49 14.88
C ARG A 11 -41.90 11.02 13.50
N ARG A 12 -42.83 11.75 12.85
CA ARG A 12 -43.33 11.43 11.50
C ARG A 12 -42.21 11.39 10.44
N TRP A 13 -41.19 12.25 10.58
CA TRP A 13 -40.05 12.32 9.67
C TRP A 13 -39.07 11.15 9.86
N ALA A 14 -38.99 10.60 11.07
CA ALA A 14 -38.20 9.41 11.32
C ALA A 14 -38.85 8.17 10.69
N VAL A 15 -40.17 8.02 10.84
CA VAL A 15 -40.93 6.93 10.22
C VAL A 15 -40.83 7.01 8.69
N ALA A 16 -41.04 8.20 8.11
CA ALA A 16 -40.84 8.41 6.67
C ALA A 16 -39.40 8.09 6.23
N GLY A 17 -38.40 8.49 7.02
CA GLY A 17 -36.99 8.17 6.73
C GLY A 17 -36.68 6.68 6.77
N VAL A 18 -37.23 5.93 7.73
CA VAL A 18 -37.08 4.46 7.80
C VAL A 18 -37.77 3.78 6.62
N LEU A 19 -38.98 4.20 6.27
CA LEU A 19 -39.71 3.65 5.11
C LEU A 19 -38.97 3.93 3.80
N VAL A 20 -38.46 5.15 3.61
CA VAL A 20 -37.65 5.53 2.44
C VAL A 20 -36.36 4.71 2.35
N ALA A 21 -35.74 4.33 3.47
CA ALA A 21 -34.56 3.46 3.48
C ALA A 21 -34.91 1.97 3.26
N ALA A 22 -36.07 1.53 3.76
CA ALA A 22 -36.52 0.14 3.64
C ALA A 22 -36.90 -0.24 2.20
N VAL A 23 -37.44 0.70 1.41
CA VAL A 23 -37.87 0.43 0.03
C VAL A 23 -36.69 0.04 -0.90
N PRO A 24 -35.58 0.79 -1.00
CA PRO A 24 -34.41 0.39 -1.78
C PRO A 24 -33.79 -0.91 -1.28
N LEU A 25 -33.73 -1.13 0.03
CA LEU A 25 -33.18 -2.36 0.60
C LEU A 25 -34.05 -3.58 0.24
N ALA A 26 -35.37 -3.47 0.39
CA ALA A 26 -36.30 -4.50 -0.03
C ALA A 26 -36.24 -4.75 -1.54
N PHE A 27 -36.09 -3.69 -2.34
CA PHE A 27 -35.87 -3.80 -3.78
C PHE A 27 -34.60 -4.60 -4.11
N ILE A 28 -33.46 -4.31 -3.46
CA ILE A 28 -32.21 -5.06 -3.67
C ILE A 28 -32.38 -6.53 -3.24
N LEU A 29 -33.00 -6.78 -2.08
CA LEU A 29 -33.22 -8.15 -1.60
C LEU A 29 -34.08 -8.96 -2.57
N VAL A 30 -35.23 -8.41 -2.99
CA VAL A 30 -36.15 -9.03 -3.96
C VAL A 30 -35.47 -9.20 -5.33
N LEU A 31 -34.68 -8.22 -5.76
CA LEU A 31 -33.94 -8.29 -7.02
C LEU A 31 -32.96 -9.48 -7.03
N ASN A 32 -32.43 -9.91 -5.88
CA ASN A 32 -31.43 -10.99 -5.78
C ASN A 32 -32.01 -12.38 -5.42
N VAL A 33 -33.31 -12.52 -5.18
CA VAL A 33 -33.94 -13.84 -5.01
C VAL A 33 -34.04 -14.54 -6.39
N PRO A 34 -33.49 -15.75 -6.57
CA PRO A 34 -33.62 -16.50 -7.82
C PRO A 34 -35.09 -16.77 -8.17
N SER A 35 -35.44 -16.90 -9.47
CA SER A 35 -36.77 -17.29 -9.96
C SER A 35 -37.94 -16.33 -9.71
N LEU A 36 -37.66 -15.08 -9.30
CA LEU A 36 -38.69 -14.04 -9.22
C LEU A 36 -38.87 -13.30 -10.57
N PRO A 37 -40.05 -12.70 -10.83
CA PRO A 37 -40.31 -11.91 -12.04
C PRO A 37 -39.37 -10.70 -12.25
N THR A 38 -38.56 -10.36 -11.25
CA THR A 38 -37.54 -9.29 -11.28
C THR A 38 -36.25 -9.70 -11.97
N GLU A 39 -36.07 -10.99 -12.31
CA GLU A 39 -34.85 -11.50 -12.96
C GLU A 39 -34.48 -10.81 -14.29
N PRO A 40 -35.43 -10.46 -15.18
CA PRO A 40 -35.11 -9.69 -16.40
C PRO A 40 -34.50 -8.31 -16.11
N LEU A 41 -34.82 -7.70 -14.96
CA LEU A 41 -34.29 -6.39 -14.57
C LEU A 41 -32.77 -6.44 -14.32
N ARG A 42 -32.21 -7.62 -14.00
CA ARG A 42 -30.76 -7.80 -13.84
C ARG A 42 -29.98 -7.67 -15.14
N ARG A 43 -30.66 -7.68 -16.30
CA ARG A 43 -30.03 -7.51 -17.62
C ARG A 43 -30.03 -6.06 -18.09
N LEU A 44 -30.73 -5.17 -17.38
CA LEU A 44 -30.76 -3.75 -17.73
C LEU A 44 -29.45 -3.07 -17.31
N PRO A 45 -28.87 -2.20 -18.16
CA PRO A 45 -27.77 -1.34 -17.78
C PRO A 45 -28.08 -0.59 -16.48
N TYR A 46 -27.09 -0.44 -15.60
CA TYR A 46 -27.19 0.19 -14.26
C TYR A 46 -28.00 -0.57 -13.20
N VAL A 47 -29.03 -1.35 -13.57
CA VAL A 47 -29.77 -2.22 -12.63
C VAL A 47 -29.05 -3.54 -12.39
N ALA A 48 -28.33 -4.05 -13.40
CA ALA A 48 -27.49 -5.23 -13.32
C ALA A 48 -26.58 -5.24 -12.07
N ARG A 49 -25.95 -4.10 -11.77
CA ARG A 49 -25.07 -3.92 -10.59
C ARG A 49 -25.74 -4.19 -9.25
N PHE A 50 -27.06 -4.02 -9.15
CA PHE A 50 -27.82 -4.32 -7.95
C PHE A 50 -28.29 -5.78 -7.88
N GLY A 51 -28.28 -6.51 -9.00
CA GLY A 51 -28.65 -7.94 -9.11
C GLY A 51 -27.46 -8.89 -9.25
N GLU A 52 -26.23 -8.37 -9.10
CA GLU A 52 -24.97 -9.07 -9.34
C GLU A 52 -24.40 -9.80 -8.11
N LEU A 53 -25.13 -9.86 -6.98
CA LEU A 53 -24.69 -10.63 -5.78
C LEU A 53 -24.50 -12.13 -6.07
N ALA A 54 -25.01 -12.64 -7.19
CA ALA A 54 -24.90 -14.04 -7.64
C ALA A 54 -24.14 -14.24 -8.97
N GLY A 55 -23.51 -13.20 -9.55
CA GLY A 55 -22.88 -13.23 -10.89
C GLY A 55 -21.40 -12.80 -10.92
N ALA A 56 -20.97 -11.94 -11.85
CA ALA A 56 -19.60 -11.38 -11.85
C ALA A 56 -19.26 -10.62 -10.54
N GLY A 57 -20.26 -10.07 -9.86
CA GLY A 57 -20.14 -9.55 -8.51
C GLY A 57 -19.78 -10.64 -7.48
N ALA A 58 -20.25 -11.89 -7.66
CA ALA A 58 -19.89 -13.02 -6.82
C ALA A 58 -18.39 -13.37 -6.91
N GLN A 59 -17.76 -13.28 -8.09
CA GLN A 59 -16.30 -13.41 -8.21
C GLN A 59 -15.56 -12.35 -7.39
N THR A 60 -16.06 -11.11 -7.38
CA THR A 60 -15.47 -10.04 -6.54
C THR A 60 -15.78 -10.19 -5.05
N VAL A 61 -16.85 -10.89 -4.68
CA VAL A 61 -17.20 -11.18 -3.29
C VAL A 61 -16.38 -12.36 -2.79
N GLU A 62 -16.23 -13.41 -3.61
CA GLU A 62 -15.39 -14.58 -3.36
C GLU A 62 -13.92 -14.18 -3.21
N ALA A 63 -13.40 -13.35 -4.12
CA ALA A 63 -12.05 -12.80 -4.01
C ALA A 63 -11.85 -12.01 -2.69
N ARG A 64 -12.86 -11.27 -2.24
CA ARG A 64 -12.82 -10.54 -0.96
C ARG A 64 -12.89 -11.47 0.25
N ALA A 65 -13.73 -12.50 0.21
CA ALA A 65 -13.80 -13.49 1.28
C ALA A 65 -12.46 -14.23 1.44
N LEU A 66 -11.88 -14.71 0.34
CA LEU A 66 -10.56 -15.34 0.34
C LEU A 66 -9.45 -14.38 0.80
N ALA A 67 -9.53 -13.10 0.42
CA ALA A 67 -8.64 -12.06 0.90
C ALA A 67 -8.73 -11.87 2.42
N TRP A 68 -9.94 -11.82 2.98
CA TRP A 68 -10.18 -11.69 4.41
C TRP A 68 -9.70 -12.93 5.17
N ASP A 69 -9.92 -14.12 4.63
CA ASP A 69 -9.37 -15.36 5.19
C ASP A 69 -7.85 -15.34 5.19
N THR A 70 -7.22 -14.88 4.10
CA THR A 70 -5.77 -14.72 3.99
C THR A 70 -5.23 -13.80 5.09
N VAL A 71 -5.93 -12.70 5.39
CA VAL A 71 -5.59 -11.80 6.51
C VAL A 71 -5.73 -12.51 7.85
N LEU A 72 -6.82 -13.25 8.08
CA LEU A 72 -7.03 -13.99 9.34
C LEU A 72 -5.99 -15.08 9.54
N GLU A 73 -5.62 -15.81 8.49
CA GLU A 73 -4.53 -16.80 8.53
C GLU A 73 -3.21 -16.14 8.91
N ALA A 74 -2.84 -15.03 8.26
CA ALA A 74 -1.61 -14.30 8.55
C ALA A 74 -1.57 -13.80 10.00
N VAL A 75 -2.65 -13.16 10.47
CA VAL A 75 -2.75 -12.63 11.84
C VAL A 75 -2.68 -13.76 12.88
N ARG A 76 -3.24 -14.94 12.59
CA ARG A 76 -3.21 -16.11 13.50
C ARG A 76 -1.88 -16.85 13.50
N ALA A 77 -1.10 -16.76 12.42
CA ALA A 77 0.16 -17.48 12.28
C ALA A 77 1.22 -17.04 13.31
N GLU A 78 1.16 -15.78 13.78
CA GLU A 78 2.12 -15.23 14.73
C GLU A 78 1.44 -14.52 15.91
N PRO A 79 1.49 -15.06 17.14
CA PRO A 79 0.75 -14.51 18.29
C PRO A 79 1.06 -13.05 18.64
N VAL A 80 2.33 -12.62 18.49
CA VAL A 80 2.72 -11.23 18.73
C VAL A 80 2.09 -10.32 17.68
N ARG A 81 2.08 -10.75 16.41
CA ARG A 81 1.50 -10.00 15.29
C ARG A 81 -0.02 -9.99 15.34
N ALA A 82 -0.64 -11.01 15.92
CA ALA A 82 -2.06 -10.96 16.25
C ALA A 82 -2.41 -9.75 17.12
N LEU A 83 -1.51 -9.35 18.03
CA LEU A 83 -1.73 -8.23 18.95
C LEU A 83 -1.35 -6.88 18.36
N VAL A 84 -0.18 -6.78 17.71
CA VAL A 84 0.41 -5.49 17.28
C VAL A 84 0.46 -5.28 15.76
N GLY A 85 0.14 -6.31 14.97
CA GLY A 85 0.10 -6.25 13.52
C GLY A 85 1.45 -6.36 12.83
N TYR A 86 1.40 -6.35 11.50
CA TYR A 86 2.56 -6.45 10.60
C TYR A 86 3.01 -5.09 10.03
N GLY A 87 2.22 -4.03 10.22
CA GLY A 87 2.38 -2.73 9.59
C GLY A 87 1.84 -2.70 8.15
N PRO A 88 1.29 -1.57 7.69
CA PRO A 88 0.56 -1.49 6.41
C PRO A 88 1.43 -1.75 5.18
N GLU A 89 2.73 -1.41 5.23
CA GLU A 89 3.65 -1.51 4.10
C GLU A 89 4.05 -2.95 3.74
N THR A 90 3.76 -3.92 4.63
CA THR A 90 4.22 -5.30 4.47
C THR A 90 3.14 -6.23 3.90
N MET A 91 1.94 -5.69 3.67
CA MET A 91 0.77 -6.47 3.27
C MET A 91 1.03 -7.35 2.05
N LYS A 92 1.62 -6.76 1.01
CA LYS A 92 1.95 -7.49 -0.22
C LYS A 92 2.89 -8.67 0.04
N SER A 93 3.98 -8.48 0.79
CA SER A 93 5.00 -9.53 0.97
C SER A 93 4.57 -10.62 1.96
N VAL A 94 3.79 -10.27 2.98
CA VAL A 94 3.33 -11.25 3.99
C VAL A 94 2.13 -12.05 3.49
N LEU A 95 1.12 -11.40 2.93
CA LEU A 95 -0.13 -12.07 2.56
C LEU A 95 0.04 -13.03 1.38
N THR A 96 1.04 -12.79 0.52
CA THR A 96 1.40 -13.71 -0.58
C THR A 96 1.73 -15.12 -0.06
N ARG A 97 2.27 -15.25 1.16
CA ARG A 97 2.59 -16.56 1.79
C ARG A 97 1.36 -17.39 2.14
N PHE A 98 0.24 -16.73 2.39
CA PHE A 98 -1.00 -17.34 2.85
C PHE A 98 -2.04 -17.45 1.72
N MET A 99 -1.85 -16.71 0.63
CA MET A 99 -2.80 -16.60 -0.47
C MET A 99 -3.08 -17.96 -1.14
N PRO A 100 -4.36 -18.36 -1.27
CA PRO A 100 -4.72 -19.58 -1.98
C PRO A 100 -4.63 -19.40 -3.51
N ALA A 101 -4.36 -20.49 -4.23
CA ALA A 101 -4.27 -20.51 -5.70
C ALA A 101 -5.49 -19.90 -6.39
N GLN A 102 -6.69 -20.13 -5.85
CA GLN A 102 -7.94 -19.57 -6.37
C GLN A 102 -7.97 -18.04 -6.34
N LEU A 103 -7.37 -17.41 -5.33
CA LEU A 103 -7.35 -15.95 -5.22
C LEU A 103 -6.47 -15.33 -6.31
N TRP A 104 -5.37 -15.97 -6.68
CA TRP A 104 -4.53 -15.56 -7.82
C TRP A 104 -5.30 -15.56 -9.13
N VAL A 105 -6.13 -16.59 -9.35
CA VAL A 105 -6.99 -16.71 -10.53
C VAL A 105 -8.03 -15.59 -10.56
N LEU A 106 -8.73 -15.36 -9.45
CA LEU A 106 -9.78 -14.34 -9.36
C LEU A 106 -9.25 -12.90 -9.50
N GLN A 107 -7.97 -12.66 -9.20
CA GLN A 107 -7.32 -11.36 -9.35
C GLN A 107 -6.63 -11.15 -10.72
N GLY A 108 -6.75 -12.11 -11.65
CA GLY A 108 -6.28 -11.95 -13.03
C GLY A 108 -4.82 -12.36 -13.28
N GLY A 109 -4.24 -13.25 -12.46
CA GLY A 109 -3.08 -14.10 -12.81
C GLY A 109 -1.71 -13.43 -13.06
N GLY A 110 -1.62 -12.11 -13.24
CA GLY A 110 -0.35 -11.45 -13.54
C GLY A 110 0.55 -11.20 -12.32
N GLN A 111 1.85 -10.98 -12.56
CA GLN A 111 2.81 -10.43 -11.59
C GLN A 111 2.34 -9.14 -10.86
N TYR A 112 1.30 -8.48 -11.39
CA TYR A 112 0.71 -7.23 -10.92
C TYR A 112 -0.70 -7.35 -10.34
N GLY A 113 -1.26 -8.57 -10.22
CA GLY A 113 -2.45 -8.82 -9.40
C GLY A 113 -2.07 -8.66 -7.93
N THR A 114 -1.80 -7.42 -7.51
CA THR A 114 -1.26 -7.15 -6.19
C THR A 114 -2.37 -7.16 -5.18
N PHE A 115 -2.38 -8.18 -4.33
CA PHE A 115 -3.09 -8.14 -3.06
C PHE A 115 -2.41 -7.12 -2.14
N ASP A 116 -2.69 -5.83 -2.39
CA ASP A 116 -2.08 -4.70 -1.71
C ASP A 116 -2.89 -4.28 -0.47
N ARG A 117 -4.16 -4.70 -0.37
CA ARG A 117 -5.09 -4.47 0.75
C ARG A 117 -6.16 -5.54 0.89
N ALA A 118 -6.74 -5.64 2.09
CA ALA A 118 -7.89 -6.51 2.36
C ALA A 118 -9.20 -5.97 1.75
N HIS A 119 -9.21 -4.72 1.26
CA HIS A 119 -10.40 -4.00 0.79
C HIS A 119 -11.51 -3.94 1.85
N ASN A 120 -11.09 -3.86 3.12
CA ASN A 120 -11.94 -3.66 4.27
C ASN A 120 -11.12 -2.98 5.37
N ALA A 121 -11.51 -1.76 5.74
CA ALA A 121 -10.70 -0.92 6.63
C ALA A 121 -10.48 -1.53 8.03
N VAL A 122 -11.43 -2.32 8.56
CA VAL A 122 -11.23 -3.00 9.86
C VAL A 122 -10.17 -4.10 9.73
N PHE A 123 -10.19 -4.86 8.64
CA PHE A 123 -9.20 -5.91 8.39
C PHE A 123 -7.85 -5.34 7.98
N ASP A 124 -7.81 -4.21 7.27
CA ASP A 124 -6.58 -3.47 7.02
C ASP A 124 -5.98 -2.96 8.34
N ALA A 125 -6.81 -2.45 9.26
CA ALA A 125 -6.37 -2.05 10.60
C ALA A 125 -5.95 -3.25 11.48
N LEU A 126 -6.63 -4.40 11.34
CA LEU A 126 -6.28 -5.66 12.01
C LEU A 126 -4.94 -6.19 11.51
N TYR A 127 -4.71 -6.16 10.20
CA TYR A 127 -3.45 -6.57 9.61
C TYR A 127 -2.31 -5.63 10.04
N ALA A 128 -2.53 -4.32 9.89
CA ALA A 128 -1.51 -3.31 10.13
C ALA A 128 -1.13 -3.17 11.61
N GLY A 129 -2.12 -3.15 12.51
CA GLY A 129 -1.93 -2.88 13.94
C GLY A 129 -2.38 -4.00 14.88
N GLY A 130 -2.77 -5.17 14.35
CA GLY A 130 -3.27 -6.29 15.14
C GLY A 130 -4.64 -5.99 15.73
N VAL A 131 -5.04 -6.79 16.72
CA VAL A 131 -6.28 -6.57 17.48
C VAL A 131 -6.27 -5.17 18.10
N ALA A 132 -5.12 -4.67 18.55
CA ALA A 132 -5.00 -3.30 19.06
C ALA A 132 -5.36 -2.25 17.99
N GLY A 133 -4.84 -2.40 16.77
CA GLY A 133 -5.13 -1.52 15.63
C GLY A 133 -6.60 -1.53 15.24
N ALA A 134 -7.20 -2.71 15.10
CA ALA A 134 -8.62 -2.86 14.80
C ALA A 134 -9.52 -2.22 15.89
N LEU A 135 -9.20 -2.43 17.17
CA LEU A 135 -9.93 -1.83 18.28
C LEU A 135 -9.79 -0.30 18.30
N LEU A 136 -8.59 0.23 18.05
CA LEU A 136 -8.35 1.67 17.97
C LEU A 136 -9.11 2.30 16.80
N TYR A 137 -9.15 1.64 15.65
CA TYR A 137 -9.94 2.07 14.50
C TYR A 137 -11.44 2.14 14.83
N LEU A 138 -12.00 1.09 15.43
CA LEU A 138 -13.42 1.08 15.84
C LEU A 138 -13.70 2.12 16.94
N LEU A 139 -12.77 2.29 17.88
CA LEU A 139 -12.87 3.28 18.95
C LEU A 139 -12.83 4.72 18.41
N LEU A 140 -12.04 4.99 17.37
CA LEU A 140 -12.00 6.29 16.70
C LEU A 140 -13.40 6.66 16.18
N TYR A 141 -14.05 5.75 15.42
CA TYR A 141 -15.41 5.98 14.94
C TYR A 141 -16.42 6.07 16.07
N ALA A 142 -16.32 5.22 17.10
CA ALA A 142 -17.21 5.27 18.27
C ALA A 142 -17.13 6.63 18.97
N THR A 143 -15.91 7.18 19.08
CA THR A 143 -15.65 8.49 19.68
C THR A 143 -16.23 9.61 18.84
N VAL A 144 -16.04 9.57 17.52
CA VAL A 144 -16.62 10.56 16.59
C VAL A 144 -18.15 10.54 16.67
N PHE A 145 -18.77 9.36 16.66
CA PHE A 145 -20.22 9.20 16.81
C PHE A 145 -20.71 9.74 18.15
N TYR A 146 -20.08 9.33 19.26
CA TYR A 146 -20.42 9.82 20.59
C TYR A 146 -20.33 11.35 20.67
N GLN A 147 -19.24 11.93 20.17
CA GLN A 147 -19.00 13.36 20.29
C GLN A 147 -19.97 14.17 19.40
N ALA A 148 -20.29 13.69 18.20
CA ALA A 148 -21.32 14.26 17.35
C ALA A 148 -22.69 14.28 18.05
N LEU A 149 -23.12 13.14 18.59
CA LEU A 149 -24.40 13.01 19.29
C LEU A 149 -24.45 13.85 20.58
N ARG A 150 -23.33 13.95 21.29
CA ARG A 150 -23.20 14.83 22.46
C ARG A 150 -23.36 16.30 22.09
N TRP A 151 -22.70 16.77 21.01
CA TRP A 151 -22.82 18.16 20.55
C TRP A 151 -24.22 18.49 20.02
N MET A 152 -24.95 17.50 19.49
CA MET A 152 -26.35 17.65 19.12
C MET A 152 -27.32 17.57 20.32
N GLY A 153 -26.82 17.36 21.55
CA GLY A 153 -27.66 17.21 22.75
C GLY A 153 -28.42 15.88 22.84
N LEU A 154 -28.12 14.92 21.97
CA LEU A 154 -28.76 13.60 21.95
C LEU A 154 -28.22 12.70 23.06
N VAL A 155 -26.99 12.95 23.53
CA VAL A 155 -26.35 12.33 24.70
C VAL A 155 -25.97 13.41 25.71
N SER A 156 -26.73 13.51 26.80
CA SER A 156 -26.54 14.53 27.84
C SER A 156 -26.28 13.96 29.24
N THR A 157 -26.57 12.67 29.47
CA THR A 157 -26.45 12.03 30.79
C THR A 157 -25.47 10.84 30.77
N ALA A 158 -24.94 10.49 31.95
CA ALA A 158 -24.07 9.32 32.11
C ALA A 158 -24.76 8.02 31.68
N ARG A 159 -26.06 7.86 31.97
CA ARG A 159 -26.84 6.68 31.56
C ARG A 159 -26.97 6.58 30.04
N GLN A 160 -27.24 7.70 29.35
CA GLN A 160 -27.29 7.72 27.88
C GLN A 160 -25.93 7.43 27.25
N ARG A 161 -24.85 7.97 27.84
CA ARG A 161 -23.48 7.65 27.41
C ARG A 161 -23.19 6.15 27.54
N SER A 162 -23.46 5.56 28.70
CA SER A 162 -23.25 4.12 28.92
C SER A 162 -24.12 3.26 28.02
N ALA A 163 -25.37 3.67 27.77
CA ALA A 163 -26.26 2.98 26.84
C ALA A 163 -25.74 3.01 25.39
N LEU A 164 -25.27 4.17 24.92
CA LEU A 164 -24.66 4.27 23.59
C LEU A 164 -23.40 3.40 23.49
N ILE A 165 -22.47 3.51 24.44
CA ILE A 165 -21.23 2.72 24.42
C ILE A 165 -21.54 1.22 24.48
N GLY A 166 -22.48 0.81 25.34
CA GLY A 166 -22.91 -0.59 25.46
C GLY A 166 -23.56 -1.11 24.18
N LEU A 167 -24.40 -0.32 23.51
CA LEU A 167 -25.03 -0.72 22.24
C LEU A 167 -24.02 -0.77 21.08
N LEU A 168 -23.09 0.18 21.00
CA LEU A 168 -22.03 0.15 20.00
C LEU A 168 -21.14 -1.09 20.20
N ALA A 169 -20.61 -1.28 21.42
CA ALA A 169 -19.72 -2.41 21.73
C ALA A 169 -20.44 -3.77 21.62
N GLY A 170 -21.66 -3.87 22.12
CA GLY A 170 -22.49 -5.08 22.02
C GLY A 170 -22.85 -5.40 20.58
N GLY A 171 -23.20 -4.39 19.78
CA GLY A 171 -23.45 -4.52 18.35
C GLY A 171 -22.22 -5.02 17.60
N THR A 172 -21.06 -4.38 17.79
CA THR A 172 -19.77 -4.84 17.23
C THR A 172 -19.44 -6.27 17.65
N GLY A 173 -19.64 -6.62 18.93
CA GLY A 173 -19.37 -7.96 19.47
C GLY A 173 -20.26 -9.03 18.85
N LEU A 174 -21.56 -8.75 18.68
CA LEU A 174 -22.47 -9.63 17.93
C LEU A 174 -22.04 -9.75 16.47
N GLY A 175 -21.64 -8.63 15.85
CA GLY A 175 -21.10 -8.60 14.49
C GLY A 175 -19.82 -9.41 14.31
N LEU A 176 -19.01 -9.54 15.36
CA LEU A 176 -17.83 -10.41 15.37
C LEU A 176 -18.21 -11.89 15.54
N ILE A 177 -19.19 -12.21 16.41
CA ILE A 177 -19.51 -13.59 16.80
C ILE A 177 -20.49 -14.28 15.83
N VAL A 178 -21.52 -13.57 15.36
CA VAL A 178 -22.58 -14.16 14.53
C VAL A 178 -22.02 -14.85 13.29
N PRO A 179 -21.07 -14.28 12.51
CA PRO A 179 -20.47 -14.95 11.37
C PRO A 179 -19.89 -16.35 11.66
N TRP A 180 -19.33 -16.55 12.87
CA TRP A 180 -18.79 -17.83 13.30
C TRP A 180 -19.86 -18.88 13.59
N LEU A 181 -21.04 -18.45 14.02
CA LEU A 181 -22.15 -19.32 14.35
C LEU A 181 -23.06 -19.59 13.14
N TRP A 182 -23.18 -18.60 12.25
CA TRP A 182 -24.02 -18.64 11.06
C TRP A 182 -23.55 -17.55 10.07
N PRO A 183 -23.02 -17.89 8.88
CA PRO A 183 -22.99 -19.20 8.22
C PRO A 183 -21.80 -20.11 8.59
N GLY A 184 -20.95 -19.73 9.54
CA GLY A 184 -19.73 -20.47 9.91
C GLY A 184 -18.46 -19.96 9.24
N ASP A 185 -18.53 -18.81 8.56
CA ASP A 185 -17.41 -18.18 7.89
C ASP A 185 -16.88 -16.99 8.73
N PRO A 186 -15.68 -17.10 9.34
CA PRO A 186 -15.11 -16.04 10.15
C PRO A 186 -14.68 -14.81 9.34
N ALA A 187 -14.44 -14.92 8.03
CA ALA A 187 -14.09 -13.79 7.17
C ALA A 187 -15.19 -12.73 7.17
N LEU A 188 -16.45 -13.15 7.25
CA LEU A 188 -17.61 -12.25 7.28
C LEU A 188 -17.64 -11.35 8.53
N ALA A 189 -16.82 -11.61 9.55
CA ALA A 189 -16.61 -10.67 10.66
C ALA A 189 -16.08 -9.30 10.20
N ALA A 190 -15.39 -9.24 9.06
CA ALA A 190 -14.93 -8.00 8.42
C ALA A 190 -16.08 -7.01 8.17
N ILE A 191 -17.24 -7.52 7.72
CA ILE A 191 -18.45 -6.72 7.51
C ILE A 191 -19.32 -6.71 8.78
N GLY A 192 -19.39 -7.85 9.47
CA GLY A 192 -20.24 -8.02 10.64
C GLY A 192 -19.94 -7.01 11.75
N MET A 193 -18.68 -6.76 12.08
CA MET A 193 -18.28 -5.79 13.10
C MET A 193 -18.77 -4.36 12.81
N PRO A 194 -18.48 -3.73 11.64
CA PRO A 194 -19.04 -2.44 11.26
C PRO A 194 -20.57 -2.38 11.23
N VAL A 195 -21.22 -3.40 10.64
CA VAL A 195 -22.69 -3.44 10.53
C VAL A 195 -23.32 -3.53 11.92
N GLY A 196 -22.77 -4.37 12.79
CA GLY A 196 -23.20 -4.49 14.18
C GLY A 196 -23.04 -3.19 14.96
N MET A 197 -21.92 -2.48 14.78
CA MET A 197 -21.69 -1.16 15.37
C MET A 197 -22.75 -0.14 14.93
N LEU A 198 -23.06 -0.09 13.63
CA LEU A 198 -24.10 0.79 13.09
C LEU A 198 -25.50 0.40 13.55
N ALA A 199 -25.79 -0.89 13.67
CA ALA A 199 -27.04 -1.37 14.24
C ALA A 199 -27.19 -0.90 15.69
N GLY A 200 -26.13 -0.99 16.50
CA GLY A 200 -26.08 -0.42 17.86
C GLY A 200 -26.36 1.10 17.88
N LEU A 201 -25.76 1.85 16.96
CA LEU A 201 -26.01 3.28 16.80
C LEU A 201 -27.47 3.58 16.45
N VAL A 202 -28.04 2.86 15.49
CA VAL A 202 -29.44 3.02 15.05
C VAL A 202 -30.40 2.67 16.19
N LEU A 203 -30.18 1.57 16.91
CA LEU A 203 -30.97 1.17 18.08
C LEU A 203 -30.95 2.26 19.16
N PHE A 204 -29.79 2.84 19.44
CA PHE A 204 -29.69 3.97 20.37
C PHE A 204 -30.53 5.18 19.91
N LEU A 205 -30.42 5.55 18.64
CA LEU A 205 -31.16 6.68 18.06
C LEU A 205 -32.68 6.45 18.07
N LEU A 206 -33.14 5.24 17.75
CA LEU A 206 -34.55 4.85 17.85
C LEU A 206 -35.05 4.92 19.30
N GLY A 207 -34.29 4.40 20.26
CA GLY A 207 -34.60 4.52 21.67
C GLY A 207 -34.71 5.98 22.13
N ARG A 208 -33.82 6.87 21.66
CA ARG A 208 -33.90 8.31 21.93
C ARG A 208 -35.14 8.95 21.31
N LEU A 209 -35.51 8.56 20.11
CA LEU A 209 -36.69 9.08 19.41
C LEU A 209 -37.99 8.75 20.17
N LEU A 210 -38.08 7.52 20.69
CA LEU A 210 -39.22 7.06 21.48
C LEU A 210 -39.29 7.75 22.85
N ALA A 211 -38.13 8.04 23.46
CA ALA A 211 -38.05 8.66 24.78
C ALA A 211 -38.22 10.19 24.77
N MET A 212 -38.02 10.88 23.65
CA MET A 212 -38.17 12.35 23.57
C MET A 212 -39.62 12.76 23.31
N PRO A 213 -40.15 13.79 24.02
CA PRO A 213 -41.45 14.38 23.70
C PRO A 213 -41.42 15.05 22.32
N THR A 214 -42.52 14.96 21.59
CA THR A 214 -42.72 15.72 20.34
C THR A 214 -42.83 17.20 20.64
N ALA A 215 -42.21 18.05 19.82
CA ALA A 215 -42.34 19.50 19.91
C ALA A 215 -42.90 20.03 18.57
N ASP A 216 -43.90 20.90 18.64
CA ASP A 216 -44.55 21.47 17.45
C ASP A 216 -43.74 22.62 16.84
N GLU A 217 -43.04 23.41 17.69
CA GLU A 217 -42.07 24.43 17.27
C GLU A 217 -40.64 23.95 17.56
N ALA A 218 -39.90 23.60 16.50
CA ALA A 218 -38.48 23.33 16.59
C ALA A 218 -37.72 24.63 16.30
N ALA A 219 -36.82 25.03 17.20
CA ALA A 219 -35.86 26.08 16.88
C ALA A 219 -35.06 25.68 15.63
N ASP A 220 -35.05 26.54 14.61
CA ASP A 220 -34.33 26.29 13.35
C ASP A 220 -32.83 26.53 13.57
N ASP A 221 -32.19 25.56 14.23
CA ASP A 221 -30.75 25.61 14.48
C ASP A 221 -30.00 24.97 13.31
N SER A 222 -29.64 25.81 12.33
CA SER A 222 -28.82 25.44 11.17
C SER A 222 -27.53 24.71 11.57
N ARG A 223 -26.99 24.97 12.76
CA ARG A 223 -25.82 24.26 13.28
C ARG A 223 -26.11 22.78 13.51
N LEU A 224 -27.27 22.43 14.06
CA LEU A 224 -27.65 21.04 14.32
C LEU A 224 -27.93 20.29 13.00
N LEU A 225 -28.43 20.98 11.98
CA LEU A 225 -28.57 20.41 10.63
C LEU A 225 -27.22 20.11 9.99
N LEU A 226 -26.25 21.04 10.10
CA LEU A 226 -24.88 20.83 9.61
C LEU A 226 -24.19 19.68 10.36
N LEU A 227 -24.31 19.62 11.69
CA LEU A 227 -23.79 18.49 12.48
C LEU A 227 -24.43 17.15 12.07
N SER A 228 -25.74 17.16 11.76
CA SER A 228 -26.45 15.97 11.28
C SER A 228 -25.96 15.55 9.89
N ALA A 229 -25.70 16.50 8.99
CA ALA A 229 -25.20 16.23 7.65
C ALA A 229 -23.77 15.69 7.68
N LEU A 230 -22.89 16.29 8.49
CA LEU A 230 -21.51 15.82 8.67
C LEU A 230 -21.47 14.42 9.29
N LEU A 231 -22.27 14.15 10.32
CA LEU A 231 -22.34 12.81 10.90
C LEU A 231 -22.86 11.78 9.88
N ALA A 232 -23.86 12.14 9.08
CA ALA A 232 -24.36 11.26 8.01
C ALA A 232 -23.29 10.99 6.95
N ALA A 233 -22.51 11.99 6.55
CA ALA A 233 -21.40 11.82 5.61
C ALA A 233 -20.30 10.92 6.19
N ILE A 234 -19.95 11.08 7.47
CA ILE A 234 -18.97 10.23 8.16
C ILE A 234 -19.48 8.78 8.27
N ILE A 235 -20.77 8.56 8.55
CA ILE A 235 -21.38 7.21 8.54
C ILE A 235 -21.35 6.62 7.12
N GLY A 236 -21.66 7.41 6.10
CA GLY A 236 -21.58 6.97 4.70
C GLY A 236 -20.17 6.53 4.32
N HIS A 237 -19.16 7.35 4.66
CA HIS A 237 -17.76 6.99 4.49
C HIS A 237 -17.39 5.72 5.28
N PHE A 238 -17.83 5.60 6.54
CA PHE A 238 -17.58 4.41 7.35
C PHE A 238 -18.13 3.13 6.69
N VAL A 239 -19.28 3.19 6.03
CA VAL A 239 -19.85 2.07 5.27
C VAL A 239 -19.05 1.80 3.99
N GLU A 240 -18.72 2.85 3.24
CA GLU A 240 -17.97 2.76 1.98
C GLU A 240 -16.65 2.00 2.15
N VAL A 241 -15.86 2.32 3.18
CA VAL A 241 -14.54 1.73 3.40
C VAL A 241 -14.56 0.29 3.92
N GLN A 242 -15.73 -0.30 4.17
CA GLN A 242 -15.83 -1.73 4.53
C GLN A 242 -15.92 -2.66 3.33
N THR A 243 -16.33 -2.14 2.17
CA THR A 243 -16.57 -2.92 0.95
C THR A 243 -15.93 -2.30 -0.30
N GLY A 244 -15.53 -1.04 -0.22
CA GLY A 244 -14.85 -0.28 -1.27
C GLY A 244 -13.34 -0.18 -1.07
N ILE A 245 -12.65 0.31 -2.08
CA ILE A 245 -11.20 0.56 -2.03
C ILE A 245 -10.97 1.90 -1.36
N GLU A 246 -10.33 1.89 -0.19
CA GLU A 246 -9.96 3.12 0.50
C GLU A 246 -8.80 3.80 -0.24
N ILE A 247 -9.09 4.97 -0.83
CA ILE A 247 -8.11 5.80 -1.53
C ILE A 247 -7.78 7.06 -0.73
N VAL A 248 -6.69 7.74 -1.09
CA VAL A 248 -6.25 8.96 -0.41
C VAL A 248 -7.36 10.02 -0.35
N ALA A 249 -8.17 10.14 -1.41
CA ALA A 249 -9.28 11.09 -1.46
C ALA A 249 -10.36 10.78 -0.41
N THR A 250 -10.78 9.52 -0.27
CA THR A 250 -11.80 9.12 0.69
C THR A 250 -11.33 9.31 2.14
N GLN A 251 -10.07 8.98 2.45
CA GLN A 251 -9.48 9.28 3.75
C GLN A 251 -9.41 10.78 4.05
N SER A 252 -9.07 11.58 3.05
CA SER A 252 -9.00 13.03 3.19
C SER A 252 -10.36 13.62 3.57
N TYR A 253 -11.44 13.10 2.98
CA TYR A 253 -12.80 13.52 3.33
C TYR A 253 -13.18 13.19 4.77
N PHE A 254 -12.83 12.00 5.27
CA PHE A 254 -13.06 11.64 6.67
C PHE A 254 -12.44 12.65 7.64
N TRP A 255 -11.16 12.95 7.46
CA TRP A 255 -10.44 13.88 8.34
C TRP A 255 -10.99 15.31 8.22
N LEU A 256 -11.31 15.76 7.00
CA LEU A 256 -11.93 17.06 6.77
C LEU A 256 -13.31 17.17 7.46
N TYR A 257 -14.18 16.18 7.26
CA TYR A 257 -15.51 16.18 7.87
C TYR A 257 -15.43 16.09 9.40
N THR A 258 -14.51 15.30 9.93
CA THR A 258 -14.26 15.20 11.38
C THR A 258 -13.75 16.52 11.94
N ALA A 259 -12.84 17.22 11.24
CA ALA A 259 -12.37 18.53 11.66
C ALA A 259 -13.50 19.58 11.67
N LEU A 260 -14.33 19.62 10.61
CA LEU A 260 -15.50 20.51 10.54
C LEU A 260 -16.53 20.18 11.64
N LEU A 261 -16.76 18.89 11.90
CA LEU A 261 -17.62 18.42 12.98
C LEU A 261 -17.10 18.92 14.34
N VAL A 262 -15.79 18.84 14.60
CA VAL A 262 -15.16 19.35 15.82
C VAL A 262 -15.30 20.87 15.95
N LEU A 263 -15.05 21.62 14.88
CA LEU A 263 -15.13 23.09 14.90
C LEU A 263 -16.57 23.58 15.16
N LEU A 264 -17.56 22.97 14.49
CA LEU A 264 -18.97 23.29 14.69
C LEU A 264 -19.45 22.81 16.06
N GLY A 265 -19.04 21.61 16.47
CA GLY A 265 -19.45 20.99 17.74
C GLY A 265 -18.93 21.72 18.98
N THR A 266 -17.68 22.20 18.93
CA THR A 266 -17.10 23.03 19.99
C THR A 266 -17.62 24.46 20.00
N GLY A 267 -18.37 24.87 18.97
CA GLY A 267 -18.94 26.22 18.87
C GLY A 267 -17.92 27.29 18.48
N ARG A 268 -16.73 26.90 17.98
CA ARG A 268 -15.68 27.83 17.55
C ARG A 268 -16.05 28.63 16.29
N ILE A 269 -17.01 28.14 15.49
CA ILE A 269 -17.53 28.81 14.28
C ILE A 269 -18.86 29.56 14.54
N GLY A 270 -19.37 29.59 15.78
CA GLY A 270 -20.73 30.07 16.08
C GLY A 270 -20.85 31.44 16.76
N LYS A 271 -19.76 32.18 16.97
CA LYS A 271 -19.81 33.55 17.50
C LYS A 271 -19.03 34.48 16.59
N LEU A 272 -19.65 34.92 15.50
CA LEU A 272 -19.29 36.22 14.95
C LEU A 272 -19.54 37.23 16.08
N GLN A 273 -18.47 37.67 16.75
CA GLN A 273 -18.57 38.86 17.59
C GLN A 273 -19.11 39.95 16.67
N PRO A 274 -20.23 40.62 17.01
CA PRO A 274 -20.64 41.79 16.25
C PRO A 274 -19.44 42.73 16.22
N MET A 275 -19.04 43.19 15.03
CA MET A 275 -17.97 44.17 14.92
C MET A 275 -18.25 45.27 15.93
N PRO A 276 -17.28 45.63 16.80
CA PRO A 276 -17.50 46.72 17.73
C PRO A 276 -17.90 47.94 16.90
N ALA A 277 -19.09 48.47 17.16
CA ALA A 277 -19.53 49.72 16.54
C ALA A 277 -18.39 50.75 16.70
N PRO A 278 -18.10 51.56 15.67
CA PRO A 278 -17.01 52.52 15.73
C PRO A 278 -17.16 53.34 17.00
N GLN A 279 -16.22 53.18 17.95
CA GLN A 279 -16.23 54.01 19.15
C GLN A 279 -15.97 55.43 18.69
N VAL A 280 -17.02 56.24 18.65
CA VAL A 280 -16.91 57.69 18.51
C VAL A 280 -16.04 58.14 19.68
N GLN A 281 -14.82 58.56 19.38
CA GLN A 281 -13.90 59.17 20.35
C GLN A 281 -14.59 60.41 20.93
N ARG A 282 -15.21 60.26 22.11
CA ARG A 282 -15.58 61.40 22.93
C ARG A 282 -14.29 61.97 23.50
N LYS A 283 -13.97 63.21 23.12
CA LYS A 283 -12.86 63.98 23.70
C LYS A 283 -12.97 63.97 25.23
N PRO A 284 -11.86 63.77 25.97
CA PRO A 284 -11.93 63.76 27.43
C PRO A 284 -12.23 65.17 27.95
N GLY A 285 -13.34 65.30 28.68
CA GLY A 285 -13.60 66.46 29.51
C GLY A 285 -12.59 66.54 30.64
N ARG A 286 -12.05 67.74 30.87
CA ARG A 286 -11.12 68.04 31.97
C ARG A 286 -11.84 67.88 33.32
N GLY A 287 -11.55 66.79 34.03
CA GLY A 287 -11.98 66.56 35.41
C GLY A 287 -10.79 66.25 36.31
N ARG A 288 -10.60 67.06 37.35
CA ARG A 288 -9.50 66.99 38.32
C ARG A 288 -9.59 65.73 39.21
N GLY A 289 -8.46 65.03 39.31
CA GLY A 289 -7.87 64.53 40.56
C GLY A 289 -8.62 63.49 41.41
N ARG A 290 -8.17 62.24 41.35
CA ARG A 290 -8.02 61.40 42.56
C ARG A 290 -6.86 60.42 42.38
N ARG A 291 -5.86 60.52 43.26
CA ARG A 291 -4.68 59.63 43.33
C ARG A 291 -5.13 58.21 43.65
N GLY A 292 -5.18 57.36 42.63
CA GLY A 292 -5.28 55.90 42.76
C GLY A 292 -3.87 55.28 42.75
N ARG A 293 -3.55 54.58 43.83
CA ARG A 293 -2.33 53.80 44.07
C ARG A 293 -2.04 52.91 42.84
N ARG A 294 -0.94 53.18 42.12
CA ARG A 294 -0.44 52.30 41.04
C ARG A 294 -0.09 50.94 41.65
N ARG A 295 -0.99 49.96 41.56
CA ARG A 295 -0.57 48.55 41.52
C ARG A 295 0.18 48.38 40.20
N ARG A 296 1.50 48.17 40.27
CA ARG A 296 2.24 47.55 39.17
C ARG A 296 1.58 46.19 38.95
N ALA A 297 0.87 46.05 37.84
CA ALA A 297 0.39 44.76 37.38
C ALA A 297 1.58 44.05 36.75
N ASP A 298 2.04 42.96 37.37
CA ASP A 298 3.01 42.01 36.83
C ASP A 298 2.42 41.20 35.65
N ALA A 299 1.65 41.85 34.76
CA ALA A 299 0.93 41.22 33.66
C ALA A 299 1.70 41.18 32.33
N GLY A 300 2.88 41.81 32.25
CA GLY A 300 3.67 41.92 31.01
C GLY A 300 4.41 40.62 30.64
N PHE A 301 5.00 39.93 31.60
CA PHE A 301 5.85 38.75 31.34
C PHE A 301 5.07 37.47 30.99
N GLY A 302 3.80 37.38 31.38
CA GLY A 302 2.99 36.16 31.17
C GLY A 302 2.48 35.98 29.74
N LEU A 303 2.05 37.08 29.11
CA LEU A 303 1.49 37.08 27.76
C LEU A 303 2.59 36.96 26.70
N GLU A 304 3.71 37.67 26.83
CA GLU A 304 4.85 37.58 25.91
C GLU A 304 5.37 36.13 25.77
N ALA A 305 5.39 35.38 26.87
CA ALA A 305 5.80 33.98 26.90
C ALA A 305 4.82 33.05 26.17
N GLU A 306 3.52 33.34 26.15
CA GLU A 306 2.50 32.52 25.46
C GLU A 306 2.53 32.70 23.93
N GLY A 307 2.95 33.88 23.47
CA GLY A 307 3.00 34.20 22.04
C GLY A 307 4.19 33.61 21.36
N MET A 308 5.34 33.79 22.00
CA MET A 308 6.58 33.17 21.59
C MET A 308 6.44 31.63 21.59
N ARG A 309 5.72 31.03 22.55
CA ARG A 309 5.39 29.60 22.54
C ARG A 309 4.58 29.15 21.33
N SER A 310 3.59 29.94 20.92
CA SER A 310 2.74 29.61 19.77
C SER A 310 3.52 29.70 18.45
N VAL A 311 4.35 30.74 18.30
CA VAL A 311 5.27 30.90 17.16
C VAL A 311 6.31 29.78 17.15
N VAL A 312 6.89 29.41 18.30
CA VAL A 312 7.82 28.28 18.44
C VAL A 312 7.14 26.96 18.09
N ALA A 313 5.89 26.72 18.51
CA ALA A 313 5.15 25.52 18.16
C ALA A 313 4.93 25.41 16.64
N MET A 314 4.49 26.50 15.99
CA MET A 314 4.33 26.55 14.52
C MET A 314 5.67 26.38 13.80
N ALA A 315 6.74 26.99 14.32
CA ALA A 315 8.09 26.85 13.78
C ALA A 315 8.64 25.43 13.93
N LEU A 316 8.35 24.72 15.02
CA LEU A 316 8.69 23.31 15.21
C LEU A 316 7.88 22.40 14.31
N VAL A 317 6.60 22.70 14.04
CA VAL A 317 5.82 21.98 13.02
C VAL A 317 6.45 22.14 11.64
N ALA A 318 6.80 23.36 11.24
CA ALA A 318 7.52 23.61 10.00
C ALA A 318 8.88 22.92 9.98
N ALA A 319 9.59 22.90 11.11
CA ALA A 319 10.85 22.19 11.26
C ALA A 319 10.67 20.69 10.99
N VAL A 320 9.67 20.06 11.62
CA VAL A 320 9.31 18.65 11.40
C VAL A 320 9.06 18.37 9.92
N LEU A 321 8.25 19.19 9.26
CA LEU A 321 7.98 19.05 7.82
C LEU A 321 9.25 19.16 6.97
N LEU A 322 10.09 20.15 7.25
CA LEU A 322 11.31 20.41 6.50
C LEU A 322 12.38 19.33 6.71
N GLY A 323 12.51 18.78 7.92
CA GLY A 323 13.43 17.67 8.16
C GLY A 323 12.92 16.36 7.56
N THR A 324 11.61 16.10 7.54
CA THR A 324 11.05 14.97 6.78
C THR A 324 11.34 15.08 5.28
N LEU A 325 11.11 16.26 4.69
CA LEU A 325 11.46 16.53 3.29
C LEU A 325 12.97 16.38 3.04
N SER A 326 13.80 16.87 3.97
CA SER A 326 15.26 16.79 3.87
C SER A 326 15.75 15.33 3.95
N TYR A 327 15.19 14.53 4.86
CA TYR A 327 15.50 13.10 4.97
C TYR A 327 15.14 12.35 3.68
N ALA A 328 13.91 12.54 3.20
CA ALA A 328 13.43 11.93 1.96
C ALA A 328 14.29 12.35 0.75
N PHE A 329 14.78 13.58 0.72
CA PHE A 329 15.66 14.05 -0.36
C PHE A 329 17.07 13.47 -0.30
N VAL A 330 17.70 13.46 0.89
CA VAL A 330 19.06 12.95 1.06
C VAL A 330 19.14 11.45 0.78
N HIS A 331 18.10 10.69 1.14
CA HIS A 331 18.13 9.22 1.10
C HIS A 331 17.18 8.57 0.08
N GLY A 332 16.20 9.30 -0.48
CA GLY A 332 15.12 8.74 -1.29
C GLY A 332 15.12 9.05 -2.78
N PHE A 333 15.84 10.09 -3.24
CA PHE A 333 15.81 10.52 -4.64
C PHE A 333 17.20 10.67 -5.24
N ASN A 334 17.72 9.59 -5.83
CA ASN A 334 18.89 9.65 -6.69
C ASN A 334 18.49 9.73 -8.18
N VAL A 335 17.45 10.52 -8.49
CA VAL A 335 16.99 10.76 -9.86
C VAL A 335 17.79 11.91 -10.46
N PRO A 336 18.50 11.71 -11.59
CA PRO A 336 19.21 12.78 -12.28
C PRO A 336 18.26 13.95 -12.59
N GLY A 337 18.64 15.17 -12.23
CA GLY A 337 17.84 16.39 -12.48
C GLY A 337 16.79 16.74 -11.40
N ALA A 338 16.48 15.86 -10.44
CA ALA A 338 15.47 16.12 -9.40
C ALA A 338 15.93 17.06 -8.26
N ARG A 339 17.23 17.40 -8.21
CA ARG A 339 17.82 18.21 -7.12
C ARG A 339 17.26 19.63 -7.05
N GLY A 340 17.10 20.29 -8.21
CA GLY A 340 16.58 21.66 -8.27
C GLY A 340 15.12 21.77 -7.79
N PRO A 341 14.18 20.99 -8.36
CA PRO A 341 12.78 20.97 -7.91
C PRO A 341 12.60 20.62 -6.43
N ALA A 342 13.40 19.69 -5.90
CA ALA A 342 13.32 19.32 -4.49
C ALA A 342 13.81 20.42 -3.54
N GLN A 343 14.91 21.10 -3.88
CA GLN A 343 15.37 22.27 -3.13
C GLN A 343 14.35 23.41 -3.17
N ALA A 344 13.70 23.61 -4.33
CA ALA A 344 12.61 24.56 -4.46
C ALA A 344 11.42 24.19 -3.56
N LEU A 345 11.04 22.91 -3.47
CA LEU A 345 9.96 22.46 -2.59
C LEU A 345 10.26 22.72 -1.11
N ILE A 346 11.49 22.46 -0.66
CA ILE A 346 11.92 22.76 0.72
C ILE A 346 11.86 24.28 0.97
N GLY A 347 12.37 25.09 0.05
CA GLY A 347 12.33 26.56 0.15
C GLY A 347 10.91 27.12 0.17
N VAL A 348 10.03 26.62 -0.71
CA VAL A 348 8.61 26.99 -0.79
C VAL A 348 7.89 26.60 0.50
N THR A 349 8.11 25.39 1.01
CA THR A 349 7.50 24.92 2.27
C THR A 349 7.92 25.78 3.46
N TRP A 350 9.21 26.14 3.56
CA TRP A 350 9.72 27.02 4.61
C TRP A 350 9.13 28.43 4.50
N PHE A 351 9.04 28.99 3.29
CA PHE A 351 8.49 30.31 3.04
C PHE A 351 6.99 30.38 3.42
N PHE A 352 6.19 29.44 2.94
CA PHE A 352 4.75 29.43 3.25
C PHE A 352 4.47 29.15 4.73
N GLY A 353 5.29 28.32 5.39
CA GLY A 353 5.21 28.14 6.85
C GLY A 353 5.43 29.45 7.62
N GLY A 354 6.42 30.24 7.21
CA GLY A 354 6.70 31.55 7.82
C GLY A 354 5.61 32.58 7.50
N LEU A 355 5.07 32.55 6.28
CA LEU A 355 3.95 33.39 5.88
C LEU A 355 2.70 33.10 6.74
N VAL A 356 2.39 31.83 7.00
CA VAL A 356 1.27 31.44 7.88
C VAL A 356 1.46 31.99 9.29
N VAL A 357 2.67 31.91 9.85
CA VAL A 357 2.98 32.49 11.18
C VAL A 357 2.70 34.00 11.22
N VAL A 358 3.15 34.74 10.21
CA VAL A 358 2.92 36.19 10.11
C VAL A 358 1.43 36.52 9.91
N LEU A 359 0.70 35.72 9.13
CA LEU A 359 -0.72 35.93 8.82
C LEU A 359 -1.65 35.55 9.97
N GLU A 360 -1.29 34.57 10.81
CA GLU A 360 -2.07 34.16 12.00
C GLU A 360 -1.89 35.11 13.20
N ARG A 361 -0.97 36.09 13.11
CA ARG A 361 -0.68 37.11 14.13
C ARG A 361 -1.93 37.80 14.73
N PRO A 362 -2.99 38.16 13.98
CA PRO A 362 -4.18 38.79 14.53
C PRO A 362 -4.99 37.88 15.48
N ARG A 363 -4.90 36.54 15.29
CA ARG A 363 -5.61 35.54 16.11
C ARG A 363 -4.84 35.17 17.37
N LEU A 364 -3.54 35.45 17.41
CA LEU A 364 -2.65 35.14 18.53
C LEU A 364 -2.75 36.14 19.70
N SER A 365 -3.57 37.20 19.60
CA SER A 365 -3.83 38.19 20.67
C SER A 365 -2.60 38.90 21.25
N TYR A 366 -1.74 39.48 20.39
CA TYR A 366 -0.57 40.26 20.83
C TYR A 366 -0.61 41.73 20.44
N THR A 367 -0.09 42.57 21.35
CA THR A 367 0.18 44.01 21.17
C THR A 367 1.68 44.37 21.16
N ILE A 368 2.63 43.41 21.23
CA ILE A 368 4.06 43.73 21.48
C ILE A 368 5.10 43.10 20.50
N SER A 369 4.92 41.90 19.92
CA SER A 369 5.89 41.35 18.93
C SER A 369 5.69 41.95 17.54
N SER A 370 6.75 42.33 16.82
CA SER A 370 6.64 42.82 15.42
C SER A 370 6.54 41.65 14.43
N PRO A 371 5.96 41.84 13.22
CA PRO A 371 5.96 40.79 12.19
C PRO A 371 7.37 40.27 11.88
N ALA A 372 8.37 41.16 11.94
CA ALA A 372 9.77 40.82 11.76
C ALA A 372 10.31 39.97 12.93
N GLY A 373 9.88 40.24 14.16
CA GLY A 373 10.21 39.42 15.33
C GLY A 373 9.64 38.01 15.23
N ASP A 374 8.36 37.87 14.88
CA ASP A 374 7.70 36.56 14.73
C ASP A 374 8.34 35.76 13.58
N ALA A 375 8.63 36.42 12.44
CA ALA A 375 9.34 35.81 11.32
C ALA A 375 10.77 35.40 11.68
N LEU A 376 11.48 36.20 12.49
CA LEU A 376 12.83 35.88 12.97
C LEU A 376 12.81 34.71 13.95
N THR A 377 11.88 34.67 14.89
CA THR A 377 11.69 33.51 15.80
C THR A 377 11.36 32.27 14.99
N TYR A 378 10.46 32.35 14.01
CA TYR A 378 10.17 31.24 13.10
C TYR A 378 11.42 30.77 12.35
N ALA A 379 12.18 31.69 11.75
CA ALA A 379 13.37 31.36 10.98
C ALA A 379 14.43 30.69 11.85
N ILE A 380 14.73 31.24 13.03
CA ILE A 380 15.72 30.69 13.95
C ILE A 380 15.28 29.32 14.44
N THR A 381 14.05 29.19 14.97
CA THR A 381 13.58 27.91 15.52
C THR A 381 13.50 26.82 14.46
N SER A 382 12.97 27.11 13.28
CA SER A 382 12.87 26.11 12.20
C SER A 382 14.23 25.70 11.65
N LEU A 383 15.14 26.65 11.39
CA LEU A 383 16.44 26.36 10.79
C LEU A 383 17.43 25.75 11.79
N THR A 384 17.47 26.19 13.05
CA THR A 384 18.32 25.58 14.08
C THR A 384 17.92 24.13 14.35
N PHE A 385 16.65 23.78 14.17
CA PHE A 385 16.18 22.41 14.34
C PHE A 385 16.43 21.52 13.10
N VAL A 386 16.43 22.08 11.89
CA VAL A 386 16.56 21.33 10.62
C VAL A 386 17.99 21.28 10.08
N LEU A 387 18.78 22.36 10.19
CA LEU A 387 20.12 22.41 9.60
C LEU A 387 21.10 21.39 10.19
N PRO A 388 21.20 21.21 11.52
CA PRO A 388 22.06 20.17 12.10
C PRO A 388 21.64 18.77 11.66
N PHE A 389 20.33 18.54 11.58
CA PHE A 389 19.75 17.29 11.10
C PHE A 389 20.14 17.04 9.63
N ALA A 390 19.93 18.01 8.74
CA ALA A 390 20.29 17.89 7.33
C ALA A 390 21.80 17.68 7.12
N LEU A 391 22.64 18.37 7.90
CA LEU A 391 24.09 18.22 7.84
C LEU A 391 24.55 16.83 8.32
N TYR A 392 24.03 16.37 9.46
CA TYR A 392 24.31 15.02 9.98
C TYR A 392 23.94 13.95 8.95
N HIS A 393 22.76 14.04 8.36
CA HIS A 393 22.30 13.06 7.37
C HIS A 393 23.09 13.12 6.07
N ARG A 394 23.56 14.30 5.65
CA ARG A 394 24.43 14.45 4.47
C ARG A 394 25.80 13.80 4.68
N VAL A 395 26.39 13.95 5.86
CA VAL A 395 27.69 13.32 6.19
C VAL A 395 27.53 11.80 6.30
N ASN A 396 26.45 11.35 6.94
CA ASN A 396 26.17 9.93 7.19
C ASN A 396 25.46 9.21 6.02
N ALA A 397 25.37 9.83 4.83
CA ALA A 397 24.81 9.16 3.65
C ALA A 397 25.81 8.25 2.91
N GLN A 398 27.05 8.13 3.41
CA GLN A 398 28.16 7.56 2.62
C GLN A 398 28.36 6.04 2.76
N THR A 399 27.86 5.41 3.84
CA THR A 399 27.95 3.94 4.03
C THR A 399 26.67 3.37 4.62
N LEU A 400 26.46 2.05 4.51
CA LEU A 400 25.26 1.37 5.02
C LEU A 400 25.07 1.48 6.54
N ASP A 401 26.15 1.38 7.32
CA ASP A 401 26.05 1.51 8.77
C ASP A 401 25.67 2.94 9.16
N HIS A 402 26.11 3.92 8.37
CA HIS A 402 25.67 5.31 8.51
C HIS A 402 24.22 5.52 8.06
N LEU A 403 23.70 4.75 7.09
CA LEU A 403 22.29 4.78 6.67
C LEU A 403 21.36 4.28 7.78
N ASN A 404 21.75 3.22 8.49
CA ASN A 404 21.03 2.73 9.67
C ASN A 404 21.03 3.75 10.81
N ALA A 405 22.20 4.33 11.10
CA ALA A 405 22.32 5.40 12.09
C ALA A 405 21.49 6.64 11.70
N ALA A 406 21.46 6.98 10.42
CA ALA A 406 20.65 8.04 9.86
C ALA A 406 19.15 7.76 10.04
N TYR A 407 18.65 6.58 9.71
CA TYR A 407 17.23 6.27 9.93
C TYR A 407 16.85 6.42 11.41
N LEU A 408 17.68 5.92 12.32
CA LEU A 408 17.43 6.03 13.75
C LEU A 408 17.49 7.49 14.24
N SER A 409 18.44 8.29 13.76
CA SER A 409 18.50 9.71 14.10
C SER A 409 17.30 10.48 13.58
N PHE A 410 16.71 10.08 12.44
CA PHE A 410 15.46 10.64 11.95
C PHE A 410 14.28 10.36 12.87
N LEU A 411 14.13 9.13 13.36
CA LEU A 411 13.08 8.79 14.32
C LEU A 411 13.22 9.57 15.63
N VAL A 412 14.44 9.66 16.17
CA VAL A 412 14.74 10.45 17.39
C VAL A 412 14.42 11.92 17.16
N TRP A 413 14.84 12.48 16.03
CA TRP A 413 14.57 13.86 15.67
C TRP A 413 13.07 14.15 15.54
N LEU A 414 12.30 13.24 14.94
CA LEU A 414 10.84 13.35 14.82
C LEU A 414 10.18 13.37 16.21
N LEU A 415 10.60 12.47 17.11
CA LEU A 415 10.10 12.41 18.48
C LEU A 415 10.43 13.68 19.27
N LEU A 416 11.64 14.21 19.12
CA LEU A 416 12.03 15.48 19.73
C LEU A 416 11.20 16.65 19.19
N GLY A 417 10.91 16.65 17.88
CA GLY A 417 10.08 17.68 17.25
C GLY A 417 8.65 17.66 17.77
N VAL A 418 8.02 16.48 17.80
CA VAL A 418 6.65 16.30 18.33
C VAL A 418 6.58 16.61 19.83
N GLY A 419 7.57 16.15 20.61
CA GLY A 419 7.67 16.47 22.04
C GLY A 419 7.85 17.98 22.28
N GLY A 420 8.68 18.65 21.47
CA GLY A 420 8.85 20.10 21.49
C GLY A 420 7.56 20.85 21.16
N ILE A 421 6.80 20.40 20.15
CA ILE A 421 5.49 20.96 19.81
C ILE A 421 4.53 20.80 20.99
N ALA A 422 4.47 19.61 21.61
CA ALA A 422 3.60 19.36 22.76
C ALA A 422 3.93 20.26 23.96
N LEU A 423 5.22 20.46 24.25
CA LEU A 423 5.69 21.36 25.32
C LEU A 423 5.39 22.83 24.99
N ALA A 424 5.58 23.24 23.73
CA ALA A 424 5.28 24.59 23.28
C ALA A 424 3.78 24.90 23.30
N LEU A 425 2.94 23.91 22.98
CA LEU A 425 1.47 24.02 23.01
C LEU A 425 0.86 23.81 24.40
N GLN A 426 1.67 23.53 25.44
CA GLN A 426 1.18 23.35 26.80
C GLN A 426 0.61 24.68 27.32
N GLN A 427 -0.70 24.86 27.17
CA GLN A 427 -1.43 25.97 27.76
C GLN A 427 -1.43 25.81 29.28
N ARG A 428 -1.18 26.90 30.02
CA ARG A 428 -1.44 26.97 31.46
C ARG A 428 -2.96 26.97 31.71
N GLY A 429 -3.60 25.83 31.49
CA GLY A 429 -4.78 25.50 32.29
C GLY A 429 -4.35 25.37 33.76
N PRO A 430 -5.28 25.41 34.73
CA PRO A 430 -4.93 24.98 36.08
C PRO A 430 -4.24 23.62 35.94
N ALA A 431 -2.97 23.54 36.33
CA ALA A 431 -2.26 22.27 36.36
C ALA A 431 -3.20 21.32 37.07
N PRO A 432 -3.53 20.14 36.51
CA PRO A 432 -4.31 19.18 37.27
C PRO A 432 -3.57 19.05 38.60
N SER A 433 -4.22 19.46 39.70
CA SER A 433 -3.63 19.49 41.04
C SER A 433 -3.28 18.09 41.55
N ALA A 434 -3.49 17.07 40.72
CA ALA A 434 -2.85 15.80 40.85
C ALA A 434 -1.34 16.00 40.63
N GLU A 435 -0.60 16.19 41.73
CA GLU A 435 0.77 15.69 41.80
C GLU A 435 0.81 14.37 41.04
N ILE A 436 1.58 14.33 39.95
CA ILE A 436 1.81 13.06 39.26
C ILE A 436 2.57 12.23 40.27
N GLN A 437 1.85 11.37 40.98
CA GLN A 437 2.44 10.52 42.00
C GLN A 437 3.65 9.81 41.40
N PRO A 438 4.79 9.72 42.11
CA PRO A 438 6.01 9.09 41.58
C PRO A 438 5.73 7.72 40.95
N MET A 439 4.78 6.97 41.52
CA MET A 439 4.29 5.71 40.96
C MET A 439 3.66 5.85 39.57
N ARG A 440 2.79 6.84 39.33
CA ARG A 440 2.18 7.07 38.01
C ARG A 440 3.22 7.47 36.97
N LEU A 441 4.18 8.31 37.34
CA LEU A 441 5.30 8.66 36.47
C LEU A 441 6.15 7.43 36.15
N ALA A 442 6.46 6.60 37.16
CA ALA A 442 7.17 5.34 36.96
C ALA A 442 6.41 4.40 36.02
N VAL A 443 5.08 4.29 36.16
CA VAL A 443 4.24 3.52 35.23
C VAL A 443 4.31 4.09 33.82
N TYR A 444 4.19 5.42 33.63
CA TYR A 444 4.27 6.01 32.30
C TYR A 444 5.65 5.81 31.65
N VAL A 445 6.73 5.95 32.42
CA VAL A 445 8.09 5.68 31.94
C VAL A 445 8.26 4.20 31.58
N ALA A 446 7.75 3.29 32.42
CA ALA A 446 7.79 1.86 32.15
C ALA A 446 6.99 1.48 30.89
N VAL A 447 5.79 2.06 30.71
CA VAL A 447 4.97 1.85 29.51
C VAL A 447 5.65 2.41 28.27
N ALA A 448 6.25 3.60 28.36
CA ALA A 448 6.98 4.20 27.23
C ALA A 448 8.24 3.39 26.88
N ALA A 449 8.99 2.91 27.88
CA ALA A 449 10.15 2.05 27.68
C ALA A 449 9.75 0.70 27.07
N LEU A 450 8.64 0.11 27.53
CA LEU A 450 8.09 -1.11 26.95
C LEU A 450 7.64 -0.88 25.50
N ALA A 451 6.91 0.20 25.22
CA ALA A 451 6.47 0.54 23.87
C ALA A 451 7.66 0.76 22.93
N PHE A 452 8.70 1.46 23.39
CA PHE A 452 9.95 1.64 22.64
C PHE A 452 10.67 0.31 22.40
N GLY A 453 10.80 -0.54 23.44
CA GLY A 453 11.42 -1.85 23.33
C GLY A 453 10.68 -2.77 22.34
N VAL A 454 9.35 -2.75 22.36
CA VAL A 454 8.51 -3.45 21.38
C VAL A 454 8.73 -2.89 19.98
N ALA A 455 8.62 -1.58 19.77
CA ALA A 455 8.86 -0.96 18.46
C ALA A 455 10.28 -1.26 17.92
N TRP A 456 11.29 -1.26 18.79
CA TRP A 456 12.66 -1.61 18.42
C TRP A 456 12.81 -3.06 17.97
N ALA A 457 12.27 -3.99 18.75
CA ALA A 457 12.34 -5.42 18.45
C ALA A 457 11.51 -5.80 17.21
N VAL A 458 10.35 -5.17 17.04
CA VAL A 458 9.34 -5.54 16.05
C VAL A 458 9.54 -4.83 14.70
N ASP A 459 9.91 -3.54 14.72
CA ASP A 459 9.95 -2.70 13.52
C ASP A 459 11.38 -2.30 13.13
N VAL A 460 12.18 -1.77 14.06
CA VAL A 460 13.52 -1.24 13.73
C VAL A 460 14.45 -2.33 13.18
N THR A 461 14.42 -3.53 13.76
CA THR A 461 15.23 -4.66 13.28
C THR A 461 14.84 -5.09 11.86
N ARG A 462 13.55 -5.00 11.51
CA ARG A 462 13.02 -5.34 10.19
C ARG A 462 13.42 -4.30 9.14
N ILE A 463 13.24 -3.03 9.47
CA ILE A 463 13.64 -1.91 8.62
C ILE A 463 15.14 -1.97 8.30
N ARG A 464 15.96 -2.29 9.30
CA ARG A 464 17.40 -2.49 9.09
C ARG A 464 17.68 -3.64 8.11
N ALA A 465 16.94 -4.75 8.21
CA ALA A 465 17.10 -5.87 7.30
C ALA A 465 16.68 -5.50 5.86
N ASP A 466 15.59 -4.76 5.69
CA ASP A 466 15.12 -4.25 4.39
C ASP A 466 16.14 -3.29 3.75
N ILE A 467 16.83 -2.48 4.55
CA ILE A 467 17.92 -1.62 4.05
C ILE A 467 19.05 -2.47 3.45
N TYR A 468 19.48 -3.52 4.15
CA TYR A 468 20.52 -4.42 3.64
C TYR A 468 20.04 -5.17 2.39
N GLU A 469 18.79 -5.61 2.34
CA GLU A 469 18.19 -6.23 1.13
C GLU A 469 18.23 -5.27 -0.05
N LYS A 470 17.76 -4.04 0.13
CA LYS A 470 17.66 -3.06 -0.95
C LYS A 470 19.02 -2.69 -1.54
N VAL A 471 20.03 -2.58 -0.69
CA VAL A 471 21.41 -2.37 -1.15
C VAL A 471 21.91 -3.61 -1.89
N GLY A 472 21.71 -4.80 -1.34
CA GLY A 472 22.09 -6.06 -2.00
C GLY A 472 21.46 -6.17 -3.40
N LYS A 473 20.16 -5.89 -3.50
CA LYS A 473 19.42 -5.87 -4.76
C LYS A 473 19.94 -4.82 -5.74
N THR A 474 20.23 -3.61 -5.27
CA THR A 474 20.84 -2.56 -6.11
C THR A 474 22.21 -2.98 -6.64
N ALA A 475 23.02 -3.65 -5.80
CA ALA A 475 24.33 -4.18 -6.21
C ALA A 475 24.19 -5.28 -7.27
N MET A 476 23.22 -6.20 -7.12
CA MET A 476 22.91 -7.20 -8.16
C MET A 476 22.48 -6.55 -9.48
N GLN A 477 21.66 -5.51 -9.45
CA GLN A 477 21.28 -4.77 -10.67
C GLN A 477 22.45 -4.10 -11.37
N ALA A 478 23.53 -3.81 -10.63
CA ALA A 478 24.79 -3.30 -11.16
C ALA A 478 25.77 -4.41 -11.61
N GLY A 479 25.39 -5.70 -11.48
CA GLY A 479 26.26 -6.85 -11.77
C GLY A 479 27.38 -7.05 -10.74
N LEU A 480 27.19 -6.56 -9.51
CA LEU A 480 28.16 -6.62 -8.41
C LEU A 480 27.68 -7.61 -7.35
N SER A 481 27.50 -8.87 -7.73
CA SER A 481 27.01 -9.94 -6.84
C SER A 481 27.95 -10.24 -5.67
N ASP A 482 29.25 -10.00 -5.82
CA ASP A 482 30.27 -10.10 -4.75
C ASP A 482 29.97 -9.15 -3.58
N GLN A 483 29.54 -7.92 -3.89
CA GLN A 483 29.13 -6.91 -2.92
C GLN A 483 27.70 -7.14 -2.39
N ALA A 484 26.85 -7.81 -3.17
CA ALA A 484 25.47 -8.09 -2.79
C ALA A 484 25.37 -9.14 -1.68
N ILE A 485 26.12 -10.25 -1.80
CA ILE A 485 26.07 -11.41 -0.88
C ILE A 485 26.18 -11.03 0.61
N PRO A 486 27.21 -10.28 1.08
CA PRO A 486 27.34 -10.00 2.51
C PRO A 486 26.17 -9.15 3.06
N ASN A 487 25.62 -8.25 2.25
CA ASN A 487 24.45 -7.46 2.63
C ASN A 487 23.20 -8.36 2.74
N LEU A 488 22.98 -9.22 1.76
CA LEU A 488 21.85 -10.15 1.75
C LEU A 488 21.94 -11.19 2.89
N GLN A 489 23.14 -11.70 3.20
CA GLN A 489 23.38 -12.54 4.38
C GLN A 489 23.06 -11.81 5.68
N ARG A 490 23.37 -10.51 5.77
CA ARG A 490 23.03 -9.69 6.94
C ARG A 490 21.51 -9.51 7.06
N ALA A 491 20.81 -9.27 5.94
CA ALA A 491 19.35 -9.20 5.91
C ALA A 491 18.72 -10.51 6.43
N VAL A 492 19.18 -11.67 5.94
CA VAL A 492 18.74 -13.00 6.40
C VAL A 492 19.03 -13.21 7.89
N THR A 493 20.21 -12.81 8.37
CA THR A 493 20.56 -12.93 9.80
C THR A 493 19.63 -12.10 10.69
N LEU A 494 19.23 -10.92 10.23
CA LEU A 494 18.35 -10.01 10.98
C LEU A 494 16.89 -10.44 10.95
N GLN A 495 16.43 -11.03 9.84
CA GLN A 495 15.06 -11.54 9.68
C GLN A 495 15.08 -12.91 8.97
N PRO A 496 15.37 -14.00 9.69
CA PRO A 496 15.48 -15.33 9.09
C PRO A 496 14.13 -15.91 8.63
N LYS A 497 13.01 -15.26 8.96
CA LYS A 497 11.66 -15.65 8.51
C LYS A 497 11.20 -14.88 7.27
N GLN A 498 12.07 -14.08 6.66
CA GLN A 498 11.75 -13.30 5.46
C GLN A 498 12.23 -14.06 4.21
N ASP A 499 11.31 -14.79 3.60
CA ASP A 499 11.50 -15.62 2.41
C ASP A 499 12.14 -14.88 1.23
N GLN A 500 11.71 -13.65 0.93
CA GLN A 500 12.23 -12.88 -0.21
C GLN A 500 13.74 -12.60 -0.13
N TYR A 501 14.32 -12.51 1.07
CA TYR A 501 15.76 -12.30 1.20
C TYR A 501 16.57 -13.49 0.69
N TYR A 502 16.01 -14.70 0.83
CA TYR A 502 16.60 -15.92 0.31
C TYR A 502 16.55 -15.98 -1.22
N VAL A 503 15.49 -15.42 -1.83
CA VAL A 503 15.38 -15.31 -3.30
C VAL A 503 16.51 -14.44 -3.85
N TYR A 504 16.71 -13.25 -3.29
CA TYR A 504 17.79 -12.36 -3.74
C TYR A 504 19.17 -12.96 -3.45
N LEU A 505 19.38 -13.57 -2.28
CA LEU A 505 20.64 -14.23 -1.95
C LEU A 505 20.94 -15.39 -2.90
N GLY A 506 19.93 -16.21 -3.22
CA GLY A 506 20.04 -17.30 -4.20
C GLY A 506 20.38 -16.78 -5.59
N GLY A 507 19.71 -15.72 -6.04
CA GLY A 507 20.03 -15.05 -7.30
C GLY A 507 21.48 -14.55 -7.36
N ALA A 508 21.99 -13.96 -6.27
CA ALA A 508 23.38 -13.52 -6.20
C ALA A 508 24.37 -14.69 -6.28
N TYR A 509 24.04 -15.85 -5.69
CA TYR A 509 24.84 -17.07 -5.85
C TYR A 509 24.79 -17.63 -7.28
N VAL A 510 23.64 -17.59 -7.95
CA VAL A 510 23.53 -18.00 -9.37
C VAL A 510 24.40 -17.10 -10.26
N GLU A 511 24.40 -15.79 -10.03
CA GLU A 511 25.25 -14.84 -10.75
C GLU A 511 26.75 -15.14 -10.53
N GLN A 512 27.16 -15.41 -9.29
CA GLN A 512 28.54 -15.85 -9.00
C GLN A 512 28.90 -17.18 -9.67
N ALA A 513 27.96 -18.11 -9.78
CA ALA A 513 28.16 -19.34 -10.54
C ALA A 513 28.40 -19.06 -12.04
N GLN A 514 27.68 -18.10 -12.62
CA GLN A 514 27.85 -17.72 -14.02
C GLN A 514 29.22 -17.07 -14.30
N LEU A 515 29.70 -16.24 -13.38
CA LEU A 515 30.98 -15.53 -13.48
C LEU A 515 32.20 -16.43 -13.24
N ALA A 516 32.02 -17.56 -12.56
CA ALA A 516 33.12 -18.48 -12.28
C ALA A 516 33.65 -19.16 -13.55
N SER A 517 34.97 -19.36 -13.62
CA SER A 517 35.63 -19.96 -14.78
C SER A 517 35.66 -21.49 -14.73
N ASP A 518 35.73 -22.09 -13.54
CA ASP A 518 35.84 -23.53 -13.35
C ASP A 518 34.52 -24.18 -12.89
N GLN A 519 34.27 -25.40 -13.38
CA GLN A 519 33.03 -26.13 -13.12
C GLN A 519 32.78 -26.40 -11.63
N ALA A 520 33.82 -26.70 -10.85
CA ALA A 520 33.68 -27.02 -9.44
C ALA A 520 33.18 -25.82 -8.63
N THR A 521 33.66 -24.61 -8.95
CA THR A 521 33.17 -23.36 -8.34
C THR A 521 31.74 -23.05 -8.80
N LYS A 522 31.40 -23.28 -10.08
CA LYS A 522 30.00 -23.16 -10.56
C LYS A 522 29.05 -24.04 -9.76
N ASP A 523 29.42 -25.31 -9.59
CA ASP A 523 28.60 -26.30 -8.88
C ASP A 523 28.48 -25.96 -7.38
N ARG A 524 29.54 -25.44 -6.74
CA ARG A 524 29.47 -24.99 -5.34
C ARG A 524 28.50 -23.82 -5.14
N TRP A 525 28.57 -22.81 -5.99
CA TRP A 525 27.66 -21.67 -5.92
C TRP A 525 26.22 -22.06 -6.23
N ALA A 526 26.00 -22.90 -7.25
CA ALA A 526 24.67 -23.41 -7.58
C ALA A 526 24.07 -24.25 -6.43
N GLU A 527 24.88 -25.06 -5.76
CA GLU A 527 24.45 -25.82 -4.58
C GLU A 527 24.11 -24.90 -3.39
N GLN A 528 24.85 -23.81 -3.19
CA GLN A 528 24.47 -22.78 -2.20
C GLN A 528 23.17 -22.08 -2.59
N ALA A 529 23.00 -21.73 -3.86
CA ALA A 529 21.76 -21.14 -4.40
C ALA A 529 20.56 -22.05 -4.15
N ARG A 530 20.68 -23.36 -4.47
CA ARG A 530 19.65 -24.37 -4.23
C ARG A 530 19.20 -24.37 -2.77
N ARG A 531 20.14 -24.43 -1.83
CA ARG A 531 19.81 -24.47 -0.40
C ARG A 531 19.06 -23.22 0.05
N VAL A 532 19.49 -22.04 -0.36
CA VAL A 532 18.80 -20.80 0.06
C VAL A 532 17.43 -20.68 -0.59
N PHE A 533 17.27 -21.04 -1.87
CA PHE A 533 15.96 -21.07 -2.50
C PHE A 533 15.00 -22.08 -1.84
N GLU A 534 15.48 -23.28 -1.48
CA GLU A 534 14.68 -24.26 -0.74
C GLU A 534 14.26 -23.75 0.64
N GLN A 535 15.14 -23.03 1.35
CA GLN A 535 14.80 -22.37 2.61
C GLN A 535 13.75 -21.27 2.42
N GLY A 536 13.87 -20.46 1.36
CA GLY A 536 12.87 -19.46 0.99
C GLY A 536 11.50 -20.10 0.74
N TRP A 537 11.47 -21.19 -0.03
CA TRP A 537 10.23 -21.93 -0.32
C TRP A 537 9.61 -22.55 0.93
N LEU A 538 10.42 -23.09 1.85
CA LEU A 538 9.93 -23.64 3.12
C LEU A 538 9.20 -22.58 3.97
N LEU A 539 9.62 -21.32 3.89
CA LEU A 539 8.99 -20.21 4.61
C LEU A 539 7.69 -19.71 3.94
N ALA A 540 7.54 -19.93 2.63
CA ALA A 540 6.40 -19.47 1.84
C ALA A 540 5.97 -20.54 0.81
N PRO A 541 5.42 -21.68 1.26
CA PRO A 541 5.15 -22.84 0.39
C PRO A 541 4.06 -22.61 -0.66
N ARG A 542 3.18 -21.62 -0.45
CA ARG A 542 2.08 -21.26 -1.37
C ARG A 542 2.46 -20.20 -2.41
N ASP A 543 3.64 -19.58 -2.28
CA ASP A 543 4.08 -18.57 -3.24
C ASP A 543 4.75 -19.25 -4.43
N SER A 544 4.15 -19.07 -5.62
CA SER A 544 4.60 -19.65 -6.88
C SER A 544 5.97 -19.14 -7.34
N ASP A 545 6.42 -17.98 -6.85
CA ASP A 545 7.73 -17.44 -7.26
C ASP A 545 8.88 -18.31 -6.75
N HIS A 546 8.81 -18.88 -5.55
CA HIS A 546 9.90 -19.72 -5.01
C HIS A 546 10.22 -20.95 -5.87
N PRO A 547 9.25 -21.83 -6.20
CA PRO A 547 9.53 -22.93 -7.12
C PRO A 547 9.90 -22.43 -8.52
N ARG A 548 9.37 -21.29 -8.99
CA ARG A 548 9.82 -20.68 -10.26
C ARG A 548 11.32 -20.35 -10.21
N GLN A 549 11.82 -19.73 -9.14
CA GLN A 549 13.24 -19.37 -8.99
C GLN A 549 14.14 -20.61 -8.93
N LEU A 550 13.69 -21.69 -8.28
CA LEU A 550 14.37 -22.98 -8.34
C LEU A 550 14.44 -23.52 -9.78
N GLY A 551 13.34 -23.44 -10.53
CA GLY A 551 13.30 -23.81 -11.94
C GLY A 551 14.31 -23.02 -12.78
N VAL A 552 14.31 -21.69 -12.65
CA VAL A 552 15.26 -20.79 -13.32
C VAL A 552 16.70 -21.16 -12.98
N MET A 553 17.00 -21.37 -11.69
CA MET A 553 18.33 -21.73 -11.23
C MET A 553 18.79 -23.09 -11.80
N TYR A 554 17.94 -24.12 -11.77
CA TYR A 554 18.27 -25.42 -12.34
C TYR A 554 18.44 -25.37 -13.87
N SER A 555 17.63 -24.58 -14.56
CA SER A 555 17.79 -24.33 -16.00
C SER A 555 19.14 -23.70 -16.32
N ALA A 556 19.53 -22.69 -15.54
CA ALA A 556 20.83 -22.04 -15.67
C ALA A 556 21.96 -23.04 -15.35
N TRP A 557 21.82 -23.82 -14.27
CA TRP A 557 22.77 -24.85 -13.89
C TRP A 557 22.98 -25.89 -14.99
N ALA A 558 21.91 -26.34 -15.63
CA ALA A 558 21.99 -27.22 -16.80
C ALA A 558 22.77 -26.58 -17.95
N GLY A 559 22.55 -25.29 -18.23
CA GLY A 559 23.18 -24.57 -19.33
C GLY A 559 24.72 -24.57 -19.30
N TRP A 560 25.33 -24.43 -18.12
CA TRP A 560 26.79 -24.53 -17.97
C TRP A 560 27.29 -25.90 -17.53
N SER A 561 26.42 -26.91 -17.44
CA SER A 561 26.83 -28.28 -17.12
C SER A 561 27.52 -28.94 -18.31
N GLN A 562 28.74 -29.43 -18.14
CA GLN A 562 29.45 -30.14 -19.21
C GLN A 562 29.01 -31.61 -19.35
N ASP A 563 28.73 -32.28 -18.24
CA ASP A 563 28.27 -33.68 -18.21
C ASP A 563 26.81 -33.78 -18.75
N PRO A 564 26.57 -34.54 -19.84
CA PRO A 564 25.24 -34.72 -20.42
C PRO A 564 24.19 -35.33 -19.48
N ASP A 565 24.58 -36.27 -18.62
CA ASP A 565 23.65 -36.94 -17.70
C ASP A 565 23.23 -35.99 -16.59
N MET A 566 24.20 -35.26 -16.02
CA MET A 566 23.93 -34.21 -15.04
C MET A 566 23.11 -33.06 -15.65
N ARG A 567 23.39 -32.69 -16.90
CA ARG A 567 22.60 -31.69 -17.64
C ARG A 567 21.15 -32.14 -17.75
N ARG A 568 20.89 -33.38 -18.17
CA ARG A 568 19.53 -33.94 -18.26
C ARG A 568 18.84 -33.95 -16.90
N GLN A 569 19.50 -34.45 -15.86
CA GLN A 569 18.96 -34.47 -14.51
C GLN A 569 18.59 -33.06 -14.01
N ARG A 570 19.42 -32.05 -14.29
CA ARG A 570 19.17 -30.65 -13.91
C ARG A 570 17.99 -30.05 -14.69
N LEU A 571 17.85 -30.37 -15.99
CA LEU A 571 16.67 -29.98 -16.78
C LEU A 571 15.38 -30.63 -16.26
N GLU A 572 15.43 -31.89 -15.84
CA GLU A 572 14.28 -32.57 -15.22
C GLU A 572 13.91 -31.93 -13.87
N GLN A 573 14.89 -31.52 -13.05
CA GLN A 573 14.60 -30.74 -11.84
C GLN A 573 13.98 -29.38 -12.17
N SER A 574 14.51 -28.69 -13.19
CA SER A 574 13.95 -27.43 -13.67
C SER A 574 12.46 -27.58 -14.03
N LEU A 575 12.13 -28.59 -14.85
CA LEU A 575 10.76 -28.91 -15.23
C LEU A 575 9.87 -29.19 -14.02
N LYS A 576 10.33 -30.03 -13.08
CA LYS A 576 9.59 -30.35 -11.85
C LYS A 576 9.22 -29.09 -11.05
N HIS A 577 10.16 -28.15 -10.93
CA HIS A 577 9.93 -26.91 -10.20
C HIS A 577 9.01 -25.93 -10.94
N TYR A 578 9.11 -25.83 -12.28
CA TYR A 578 8.15 -25.06 -13.05
C TYR A 578 6.73 -25.63 -12.99
N LEU A 579 6.58 -26.95 -13.00
CA LEU A 579 5.28 -27.60 -12.78
C LEU A 579 4.69 -27.21 -11.42
N ALA A 580 5.49 -27.30 -10.35
CA ALA A 580 5.05 -26.88 -9.01
C ALA A 580 4.65 -25.38 -8.96
N ALA A 581 5.36 -24.52 -9.69
CA ALA A 581 5.02 -23.10 -9.78
C ALA A 581 3.67 -22.88 -10.49
N VAL A 582 3.44 -23.56 -11.62
CA VAL A 582 2.18 -23.50 -12.38
C VAL A 582 1.03 -24.11 -11.58
N ASP A 583 1.25 -25.16 -10.80
CA ASP A 583 0.21 -25.74 -9.92
C ASP A 583 -0.25 -24.73 -8.84
N LEU A 584 0.66 -23.89 -8.34
CA LEU A 584 0.36 -22.85 -7.36
C LEU A 584 -0.32 -21.62 -7.97
N ASN A 585 0.03 -21.27 -9.21
CA ASN A 585 -0.52 -20.12 -9.93
C ASN A 585 -0.76 -20.45 -11.42
N PRO A 586 -1.87 -21.15 -11.73
CA PRO A 586 -2.10 -21.69 -13.08
C PRO A 586 -2.34 -20.60 -14.13
N GLU A 587 -2.92 -19.47 -13.75
CA GLU A 587 -3.28 -18.41 -14.71
C GLU A 587 -2.16 -17.37 -14.91
N ASN A 588 -0.93 -17.70 -14.50
CA ASN A 588 0.21 -16.82 -14.70
C ASN A 588 0.91 -17.08 -16.04
N PRO A 589 0.87 -16.12 -16.99
CA PRO A 589 1.48 -16.30 -18.30
C PRO A 589 2.99 -16.49 -18.22
N ASP A 590 3.69 -15.86 -17.26
CA ASP A 590 5.13 -16.02 -17.12
C ASP A 590 5.52 -17.44 -16.72
N LEU A 591 4.77 -18.04 -15.80
CA LEU A 591 5.01 -19.41 -15.36
C LEU A 591 4.74 -20.41 -16.49
N ARG A 592 3.70 -20.17 -17.30
CA ARG A 592 3.43 -20.96 -18.49
C ARG A 592 4.54 -20.84 -19.54
N LEU A 593 5.07 -19.63 -19.75
CA LEU A 593 6.19 -19.42 -20.67
C LEU A 593 7.48 -20.08 -20.20
N ASP A 594 7.78 -19.98 -18.91
CA ASP A 594 8.96 -20.61 -18.34
C ASP A 594 8.84 -22.15 -18.38
N LEU A 595 7.65 -22.70 -18.12
CA LEU A 595 7.33 -24.12 -18.29
C LEU A 595 7.44 -24.55 -19.77
N ALA A 596 6.93 -23.75 -20.70
CA ALA A 596 7.01 -24.01 -22.13
C ALA A 596 8.48 -24.06 -22.61
N GLY A 597 9.31 -23.14 -22.12
CA GLY A 597 10.75 -23.13 -22.39
C GLY A 597 11.45 -24.38 -21.86
N ALA A 598 11.10 -24.83 -20.64
CA ALA A 598 11.64 -26.06 -20.07
C ALA A 598 11.26 -27.31 -20.91
N TYR A 599 9.99 -27.41 -21.34
CA TYR A 599 9.56 -28.46 -22.26
C TYR A 599 10.30 -28.40 -23.59
N PHE A 600 10.49 -27.21 -24.15
CA PHE A 600 11.18 -27.01 -25.42
C PHE A 600 12.63 -27.50 -25.36
N VAL A 601 13.38 -27.15 -24.30
CA VAL A 601 14.78 -27.58 -24.10
C VAL A 601 14.90 -29.09 -23.88
N LEU A 602 13.87 -29.72 -23.30
CA LEU A 602 13.78 -31.17 -23.15
C LEU A 602 13.31 -31.91 -24.43
N GLY A 603 13.01 -31.19 -25.52
CA GLY A 603 12.53 -31.75 -26.78
C GLY A 603 11.05 -32.15 -26.75
N LEU A 604 10.31 -31.76 -25.72
CA LEU A 604 8.90 -32.09 -25.50
C LEU A 604 8.00 -31.06 -26.21
N TYR A 605 8.12 -30.97 -27.54
CA TYR A 605 7.58 -29.87 -28.33
C TYR A 605 6.04 -29.76 -28.30
N ASP A 606 5.29 -30.86 -28.21
CA ASP A 606 3.83 -30.80 -28.11
C ASP A 606 3.36 -30.17 -26.80
N GLN A 607 4.04 -30.51 -25.69
CA GLN A 607 3.76 -29.92 -24.38
C GLN A 607 4.15 -28.44 -24.35
N ALA A 608 5.30 -28.09 -24.94
CA ALA A 608 5.73 -26.70 -25.09
C ALA A 608 4.71 -25.89 -25.90
N LEU A 609 4.24 -26.42 -27.04
CA LEU A 609 3.25 -25.78 -27.90
C LEU A 609 1.96 -25.46 -27.13
N ALA A 610 1.43 -26.43 -26.38
CA ALA A 610 0.22 -26.24 -25.58
C ALA A 610 0.38 -25.13 -24.53
N GLN A 611 1.53 -25.06 -23.84
CA GLN A 611 1.77 -24.02 -22.85
C GLN A 611 1.97 -22.64 -23.48
N TYR A 612 2.66 -22.54 -24.62
CA TYR A 612 2.79 -21.28 -25.36
C TYR A 612 1.43 -20.78 -25.87
N GLN A 613 0.58 -21.65 -26.40
CA GLN A 613 -0.78 -21.31 -26.83
C GLN A 613 -1.62 -20.81 -25.65
N HIS A 614 -1.58 -21.52 -24.53
CA HIS A 614 -2.31 -21.12 -23.34
C HIS A 614 -1.82 -19.76 -22.79
N ALA A 615 -0.52 -19.49 -22.83
CA ALA A 615 0.01 -18.18 -22.47
C ALA A 615 -0.51 -17.04 -23.38
N VAL A 616 -0.75 -17.33 -24.66
CA VAL A 616 -1.39 -16.39 -25.61
C VAL A 616 -2.87 -16.19 -25.28
N GLU A 617 -3.60 -17.25 -24.94
CA GLU A 617 -5.02 -17.21 -24.58
C GLU A 617 -5.30 -16.36 -23.33
N ILE A 618 -4.40 -16.40 -22.34
CA ILE A 618 -4.50 -15.57 -21.12
C ILE A 618 -4.36 -14.07 -21.44
N GLY A 619 -3.68 -13.70 -22.53
CA GLY A 619 -3.85 -12.39 -23.16
C GLY A 619 -3.17 -11.19 -22.50
N SER A 620 -2.12 -11.37 -21.68
CA SER A 620 -1.39 -10.23 -21.11
C SER A 620 -0.37 -9.64 -22.12
N PRO A 621 -0.53 -8.37 -22.58
CA PRO A 621 0.28 -7.80 -23.68
C PRO A 621 1.80 -7.80 -23.44
N GLY A 622 2.22 -7.86 -22.17
CA GLY A 622 3.64 -7.83 -21.79
C GLY A 622 4.44 -9.02 -22.33
N HIS A 623 3.80 -10.18 -22.51
CA HIS A 623 4.53 -11.46 -22.65
C HIS A 623 4.24 -12.18 -23.97
N LEU A 624 3.33 -11.64 -24.77
CA LEU A 624 2.93 -12.20 -26.07
C LEU A 624 4.12 -12.34 -27.02
N ALA A 625 5.10 -11.42 -26.97
CA ALA A 625 6.28 -11.50 -27.83
C ALA A 625 7.10 -12.78 -27.60
N ARG A 626 7.34 -13.15 -26.33
CA ARG A 626 8.02 -14.41 -25.98
C ARG A 626 7.19 -15.62 -26.38
N ALA A 627 5.88 -15.57 -26.14
CA ALA A 627 4.96 -16.66 -26.47
C ALA A 627 4.99 -16.96 -27.98
N TYR A 628 4.78 -15.92 -28.80
CA TYR A 628 4.80 -16.05 -30.25
C TYR A 628 6.19 -16.42 -30.79
N ALA A 629 7.28 -15.94 -30.19
CA ALA A 629 8.62 -16.37 -30.57
C ALA A 629 8.84 -17.87 -30.30
N GLY A 630 8.34 -18.39 -29.16
CA GLY A 630 8.38 -19.82 -28.85
C GLY A 630 7.52 -20.67 -29.79
N LEU A 631 6.33 -20.19 -30.16
CA LEU A 631 5.52 -20.82 -31.22
C LEU A 631 6.26 -20.83 -32.55
N GLY A 632 6.92 -19.72 -32.91
CA GLY A 632 7.74 -19.60 -34.11
C GLY A 632 8.88 -20.62 -34.16
N ASP A 633 9.57 -20.81 -33.04
CA ASP A 633 10.63 -21.83 -32.94
C ASP A 633 10.09 -23.25 -33.18
N ILE A 634 8.95 -23.58 -32.57
CA ILE A 634 8.34 -24.90 -32.71
C ILE A 634 7.86 -25.13 -34.15
N HIS A 635 7.24 -24.14 -34.77
CA HIS A 635 6.83 -24.22 -36.18
C HIS A 635 8.03 -24.36 -37.11
N LEU A 636 9.12 -23.63 -36.85
CA LEU A 636 10.36 -23.73 -37.61
C LEU A 636 10.97 -25.14 -37.51
N LEU A 637 11.03 -25.71 -36.29
CA LEU A 637 11.49 -27.09 -36.08
C LEU A 637 10.63 -28.14 -36.80
N ARG A 638 9.33 -27.86 -37.00
CA ARG A 638 8.39 -28.71 -37.74
C ARG A 638 8.40 -28.48 -39.25
N GLY A 639 9.22 -27.56 -39.76
CA GLY A 639 9.25 -27.17 -41.18
C GLY A 639 8.02 -26.37 -41.64
N GLN A 640 7.22 -25.85 -40.71
CA GLN A 640 6.02 -25.03 -40.95
C GLN A 640 6.43 -23.57 -41.11
N LEU A 641 7.07 -23.27 -42.25
CA LEU A 641 7.81 -22.02 -42.47
C LEU A 641 6.91 -20.77 -42.50
N GLU A 642 5.70 -20.87 -43.05
CA GLU A 642 4.77 -19.74 -43.15
C GLU A 642 4.19 -19.39 -41.77
N GLU A 643 3.84 -20.41 -40.99
CA GLU A 643 3.38 -20.27 -39.61
C GLU A 643 4.49 -19.71 -38.72
N ALA A 644 5.73 -20.18 -38.89
CA ALA A 644 6.89 -19.64 -38.19
C ALA A 644 7.09 -18.14 -38.50
N ALA A 645 7.07 -17.77 -39.79
CA ALA A 645 7.18 -16.38 -40.21
C ALA A 645 6.01 -15.51 -39.70
N HIS A 646 4.79 -16.06 -39.64
CA HIS A 646 3.65 -15.37 -39.05
C HIS A 646 3.83 -15.16 -37.54
N ALA A 647 4.25 -16.19 -36.81
CA ALA A 647 4.46 -16.12 -35.37
C ALA A 647 5.56 -15.10 -35.00
N TYR A 648 6.69 -15.08 -35.71
CA TYR A 648 7.72 -14.04 -35.46
C TYR A 648 7.25 -12.63 -35.83
N ARG A 649 6.36 -12.47 -36.82
CA ARG A 649 5.70 -11.17 -37.08
C ARG A 649 4.85 -10.73 -35.89
N LEU A 650 3.99 -11.61 -35.38
CA LEU A 650 3.19 -11.34 -34.19
C LEU A 650 4.07 -11.02 -32.97
N ALA A 651 5.21 -11.72 -32.83
CA ALA A 651 6.17 -11.45 -31.76
C ALA A 651 6.76 -10.04 -31.84
N MET A 652 7.04 -9.53 -33.04
CA MET A 652 7.57 -8.17 -33.24
C MET A 652 6.49 -7.08 -33.16
N GLU A 653 5.23 -7.42 -33.49
CA GLU A 653 4.06 -6.54 -33.39
C GLU A 653 3.56 -6.36 -31.95
N ALA A 654 3.75 -7.37 -31.09
CA ALA A 654 3.35 -7.35 -29.67
C ALA A 654 4.01 -6.23 -28.84
N GLY A 655 5.04 -5.56 -29.37
CA GLY A 655 5.58 -4.29 -28.86
C GLY A 655 6.42 -4.40 -27.57
N HIS A 656 5.84 -4.93 -26.50
CA HIS A 656 6.54 -5.29 -25.26
C HIS A 656 7.45 -6.51 -25.53
N ASP A 657 8.64 -6.57 -24.96
CA ASP A 657 9.61 -7.67 -25.10
C ASP A 657 10.19 -8.00 -26.49
N ARG A 658 9.79 -7.33 -27.58
CA ARG A 658 10.40 -7.55 -28.91
C ARG A 658 11.93 -7.41 -28.93
N ARG A 659 12.45 -6.50 -28.09
CA ARG A 659 13.90 -6.27 -27.94
C ARG A 659 14.58 -7.48 -27.31
N MET A 660 13.98 -8.07 -26.29
CA MET A 660 14.49 -9.27 -25.63
C MET A 660 14.49 -10.46 -26.59
N VAL A 661 13.43 -10.65 -27.38
CA VAL A 661 13.38 -11.69 -28.42
C VAL A 661 14.54 -11.52 -29.40
N LEU A 662 14.77 -10.31 -29.91
CA LEU A 662 15.90 -10.03 -30.81
C LEU A 662 17.25 -10.31 -30.13
N GLU A 663 17.48 -9.77 -28.93
CA GLU A 663 18.74 -9.94 -28.20
C GLU A 663 19.02 -11.42 -27.89
N SER A 664 17.97 -12.20 -27.55
CA SER A 664 18.08 -13.64 -27.32
C SER A 664 18.51 -14.39 -28.58
N ARG A 665 17.92 -14.11 -29.75
CA ARG A 665 18.32 -14.74 -31.01
C ARG A 665 19.70 -14.32 -31.48
N MET A 666 20.06 -13.05 -31.30
CA MET A 666 21.41 -12.56 -31.61
C MET A 666 22.47 -13.25 -30.75
N ARG A 667 22.20 -13.43 -29.45
CA ARG A 667 23.07 -14.17 -28.55
C ARG A 667 23.19 -15.63 -28.97
N ALA A 668 22.08 -16.31 -29.23
CA ALA A 668 22.09 -17.70 -29.70
C ALA A 668 22.92 -17.85 -31.00
N ALA A 669 22.79 -16.93 -31.96
CA ALA A 669 23.57 -16.95 -33.20
C ALA A 669 25.06 -16.67 -32.99
N THR A 670 25.43 -16.01 -31.90
CA THR A 670 26.82 -15.76 -31.50
C THR A 670 27.41 -16.99 -30.79
N ASP A 671 26.63 -17.62 -29.91
CA ASP A 671 27.05 -18.77 -29.11
C ASP A 671 27.09 -20.07 -29.95
N HIS A 672 26.19 -20.19 -30.93
CA HIS A 672 26.03 -21.35 -31.81
C HIS A 672 26.04 -20.92 -33.29
N PRO A 673 27.18 -20.42 -33.81
CA PRO A 673 27.25 -19.85 -35.16
C PRO A 673 27.06 -20.89 -36.27
N ASP A 674 27.21 -22.18 -35.96
CA ASP A 674 27.16 -23.29 -36.91
C ASP A 674 25.77 -23.96 -36.97
N GLU A 675 24.80 -23.49 -36.18
CA GLU A 675 23.43 -24.03 -36.20
C GLU A 675 22.53 -23.30 -37.20
N ILE A 676 22.10 -24.01 -38.25
CA ILE A 676 21.21 -23.51 -39.31
C ILE A 676 19.93 -22.90 -38.72
N ARG A 677 19.27 -23.62 -37.80
CA ARG A 677 17.98 -23.22 -37.19
C ARG A 677 18.08 -21.90 -36.42
N VAL A 678 19.21 -21.66 -35.77
CA VAL A 678 19.45 -20.41 -35.04
C VAL A 678 19.53 -19.24 -36.01
N ARG A 679 20.22 -19.39 -37.15
CA ARG A 679 20.28 -18.36 -38.20
C ARG A 679 18.94 -18.11 -38.87
N GLU A 680 18.17 -19.16 -39.16
CA GLU A 680 16.82 -19.05 -39.71
C GLU A 680 15.88 -18.26 -38.79
N SER A 681 15.88 -18.56 -37.48
CA SER A 681 15.07 -17.85 -36.50
C SER A 681 15.43 -16.35 -36.42
N LEU A 682 16.73 -16.02 -36.42
CA LEU A 682 17.21 -14.63 -36.42
C LEU A 682 16.83 -13.90 -37.72
N ALA A 683 16.91 -14.60 -38.86
CA ALA A 683 16.50 -14.05 -40.14
C ALA A 683 15.00 -13.69 -40.16
N LEU A 684 14.14 -14.57 -39.64
CA LEU A 684 12.70 -14.33 -39.55
C LEU A 684 12.38 -13.16 -38.61
N VAL A 685 13.12 -13.01 -37.50
CA VAL A 685 13.01 -11.82 -36.63
C VAL A 685 13.41 -10.55 -37.39
N TYR A 686 14.53 -10.55 -38.12
CA TYR A 686 14.92 -9.40 -38.95
C TYR A 686 13.89 -9.08 -40.04
N ALA A 687 13.33 -10.10 -40.69
CA ALA A 687 12.28 -9.94 -41.69
C ALA A 687 11.02 -9.30 -41.08
N ALA A 688 10.58 -9.77 -39.91
CA ALA A 688 9.46 -9.20 -39.17
C ALA A 688 9.70 -7.74 -38.77
N MET A 689 10.95 -7.35 -38.50
CA MET A 689 11.37 -5.97 -38.24
C MET A 689 11.55 -5.12 -39.50
N LYS A 690 11.24 -5.64 -40.70
CA LYS A 690 11.45 -4.99 -42.00
C LYS A 690 12.94 -4.73 -42.34
N ARG A 691 13.86 -5.48 -41.72
CA ARG A 691 15.31 -5.43 -41.97
C ARG A 691 15.74 -6.50 -42.97
N LYS A 692 15.25 -6.36 -44.20
CA LYS A 692 15.40 -7.39 -45.25
C LYS A 692 16.84 -7.73 -45.61
N SER A 693 17.75 -6.75 -45.60
CA SER A 693 19.18 -6.99 -45.87
C SER A 693 19.81 -7.91 -44.83
N ASP A 694 19.48 -7.70 -43.56
CA ASP A 694 20.03 -8.45 -42.43
C ASP A 694 19.44 -9.86 -42.40
N ALA A 695 18.14 -9.99 -42.68
CA ALA A 695 17.48 -11.28 -42.83
C ALA A 695 18.11 -12.14 -43.94
N LEU A 696 18.35 -11.55 -45.12
CA LEU A 696 18.99 -12.26 -46.23
C LEU A 696 20.45 -12.62 -45.92
N LYS A 697 21.17 -11.79 -45.17
CA LYS A 697 22.53 -12.10 -44.72
C LYS A 697 22.56 -13.36 -43.85
N GLU A 698 21.65 -13.46 -42.88
CA GLU A 698 21.57 -14.64 -42.02
C GLU A 698 21.11 -15.89 -42.77
N LEU A 699 20.18 -15.78 -43.73
CA LEU A 699 19.77 -16.91 -44.55
C LEU A 699 20.86 -17.37 -45.53
N SER A 700 21.69 -16.47 -46.06
CA SER A 700 22.85 -16.86 -46.84
C SER A 700 23.84 -17.67 -46.00
N ALA A 701 24.10 -17.24 -44.76
CA ALA A 701 24.94 -18.00 -43.84
C ALA A 701 24.31 -19.35 -43.46
N ALA A 702 22.98 -19.42 -43.29
CA ALA A 702 22.25 -20.68 -43.09
C ALA A 702 22.38 -21.62 -44.31
N LEU A 703 22.35 -21.08 -45.53
CA LEU A 703 22.48 -21.86 -46.76
C LEU A 703 23.89 -22.46 -46.93
N GLU A 704 24.93 -21.73 -46.49
CA GLU A 704 26.31 -22.23 -46.48
C GLU A 704 26.49 -23.39 -45.49
N LEU A 705 25.76 -23.39 -44.37
CA LEU A 705 25.79 -24.43 -43.36
C LEU A 705 24.95 -25.67 -43.74
N ALA A 706 24.05 -25.56 -44.72
CA ALA A 706 23.15 -26.64 -45.12
C ALA A 706 23.89 -27.87 -45.66
N SER A 707 23.73 -28.98 -44.95
CA SER A 707 24.45 -30.24 -45.15
C SER A 707 23.82 -31.15 -46.20
N ASN A 708 22.51 -30.98 -46.46
CA ASN A 708 21.74 -31.81 -47.37
C ASN A 708 20.75 -31.00 -48.24
N ALA A 709 20.19 -31.65 -49.26
CA ALA A 709 19.28 -31.01 -50.21
C ALA A 709 17.95 -30.56 -49.59
N ALA A 710 17.49 -31.23 -48.53
CA ALA A 710 16.25 -30.86 -47.84
C ALA A 710 16.43 -29.55 -47.05
N GLU A 711 17.53 -29.44 -46.30
CA GLU A 711 17.91 -28.20 -45.59
C GLU A 711 18.09 -27.03 -46.55
N ARG A 712 18.78 -27.24 -47.68
CA ARG A 712 18.93 -26.20 -48.71
C ARG A 712 17.59 -25.74 -49.25
N ALA A 713 16.70 -26.68 -49.59
CA ALA A 713 15.38 -26.36 -50.10
C ALA A 713 14.53 -25.60 -49.06
N GLU A 714 14.71 -25.89 -47.77
CA GLU A 714 14.03 -25.20 -46.68
C GLU A 714 14.51 -23.74 -46.53
N VAL A 715 15.83 -23.53 -46.51
CA VAL A 715 16.43 -22.18 -46.48
C VAL A 715 16.05 -21.37 -47.72
N GLU A 716 16.02 -21.98 -48.91
CA GLU A 716 15.56 -21.33 -50.15
C GLU A 716 14.09 -20.89 -50.09
N LYS A 717 13.22 -21.70 -49.49
CA LYS A 717 11.82 -21.32 -49.24
C LYS A 717 11.73 -20.13 -48.28
N LEU A 718 12.53 -20.12 -47.21
CA LEU A 718 12.61 -18.96 -46.30
C LEU A 718 13.10 -17.70 -47.02
N ILE A 719 14.09 -17.82 -47.91
CA ILE A 719 14.54 -16.70 -48.75
C ILE A 719 13.39 -16.17 -49.61
N ALA A 720 12.57 -17.05 -50.18
CA ALA A 720 11.39 -16.64 -50.95
C ALA A 720 10.35 -15.91 -50.08
N ILE A 721 10.06 -16.44 -48.88
CA ILE A 721 9.14 -15.81 -47.91
C ILE A 721 9.63 -14.41 -47.50
N VAL A 722 10.93 -14.25 -47.21
CA VAL A 722 11.53 -12.95 -46.85
C VAL A 722 11.59 -11.98 -48.04
N LYS A 723 11.58 -12.50 -49.27
CA LYS A 723 11.59 -11.69 -50.50
C LYS A 723 10.21 -11.14 -50.87
N GLN A 724 9.14 -11.84 -50.54
CA GLN A 724 7.76 -11.34 -50.62
C GLN A 724 7.53 -10.25 -49.57
#